data_AF-A0A972H0R8-F1
#
_entry.id   AF-A0A972H0R8-F1
#
_cell.length_a   1.000
_cell.length_b   1.000
_cell.length_c   1.000
_cell.angle_alpha   90.00
_cell.angle_beta   90.00
_cell.angle_gamma   90.00
#
_symmetry.space_group_name_H-M   'P 1'
#
loop_
_entity.id
_entity.type
_entity.pdbx_description
1 polymer ?
#
loop_
_entity_poly.entity_id
_entity_poly.type
_entity_poly.pdbx_seq_one_letter_code
_entity_poly.pdbx_strand_id
1 'polypeptide(L)'
;MKYGETIIHDYREYIDHDTLPGQGDIKTNSELIGYIRKCINDLGLDISSGIDAECCNEIVIEDIAVVGDVCFSSDNSMAYTLHFKNVVFIDQLSFKNNSFNRNLVFSNCIFNKSFNLSLVTINGLLKVSGCQFDKGDCKDAIKLDRINVHGHLEFSCCSVFGGIYAPNMYIKGNALFNGMQVIKKPEMNEGKDSSDEICIPDTVYKAICMPYAKEKAQDFLERYILGKEKVLILSGSNVSGSLEVSACWDKPTADVENHKIKQLGFIGGKCEASNIHVSGDVILNGTYFGGYVEFTNARIGGAFKAGMIFDPSTDMVSPLYRTTLGELSLQCASIHGVVDLCGTYIRGDLNLKSSEVGGGLFATGKIALIVEGKTTLSGAVMEWVRVDAGRLDRGLMIVTGTFGEVRIRSGLVRDDKKGDTIVPTETSWIDIRSIDVRGDVDLTHIKTRESMGFDQASDYETSLQLISCSIGGSIRLGSVDAKAIIFDLADQTDSSDSSDSSDSSDSSDSSNNYRLRGEISGDVKLTANKIGGSIDLTNLMVNGKIDLRDSQINDHIYAPSDDKINGVGYGVSKSGLVCDELNMQLVSVEGDVDLTGLRLKSANNKLVVVNARNSVITGRFLLYPNDAKNASGQFLEHADFGNGVVDLSGAKIDHLIVSGVCFKGGAIDRGIVPESDEKKDEKTHLFFVFTTAFFIALLGVCVKVILDDMQWNMSFHETPALVILFFSLFYLIILFGFTCARKKDYDASGLGCLDKDLPMVPTLWKDKFHDEGKEGKENDFLLNSYMGSLLVFGALLIGLFYFLYNHMVTGDFFFLGLFIVSGYLAHSLFEISLSINITRKNRAKCDSSDNVDSDKKQEIRITLNIKQQTWRDLIQIIRSGNPYKEAFSENSRPVLIVERAQIGHWQIFGHIPHVMDLSDVKVDRWSTGAQEDDLGRKFLRILDHASRFKKSTYMQIEQILRNQGDRKLSDQVHRAMRRQEQWREPRRHLTAMMMIHSLIGYGTKSAPVLVFMLMWFLFSSAWIASEYVDVVELSTDTELSLLKIEQSDKKRIEVMRLRTIMVPSNTHDWTTRVGRGLAMAFRYHVPILGWDPWPYLAPRGVMMWAYLNFVAVIHWILWPLLLTSLIQTIIPKNS
;
A
#
# COMPACT_ATOMS: atom_id res chain seq x y z
N MET A 1 -14.73 42.62 58.38
CA MET A 1 -13.77 43.21 59.36
C MET A 1 -13.71 42.32 60.59
N LYS A 2 -12.50 41.97 61.07
CA LYS A 2 -12.30 41.37 62.41
C LYS A 2 -11.65 42.41 63.33
N TYR A 3 -12.46 43.17 64.06
CA TYR A 3 -12.10 43.75 65.35
C TYR A 3 -13.40 44.09 66.09
N GLY A 4 -13.66 43.42 67.22
CA GLY A 4 -14.79 43.68 68.11
C GLY A 4 -16.03 42.83 67.82
N GLU A 5 -16.44 42.03 68.79
CA GLU A 5 -17.55 41.07 68.76
C GLU A 5 -18.88 41.68 68.29
N THR A 6 -19.35 41.26 67.12
CA THR A 6 -20.78 41.01 66.90
C THR A 6 -20.86 39.77 66.02
N ILE A 7 -20.96 38.62 66.67
CA ILE A 7 -21.22 37.35 66.03
C ILE A 7 -22.71 37.34 65.67
N ILE A 8 -23.03 37.41 64.36
CA ILE A 8 -24.29 36.83 63.88
C ILE A 8 -23.92 35.39 63.51
N HIS A 9 -24.15 34.48 64.45
CA HIS A 9 -24.31 33.06 64.12
C HIS A 9 -25.71 32.94 63.51
N ASP A 10 -25.85 32.42 62.28
CA ASP A 10 -26.94 31.49 62.02
C ASP A 10 -26.76 30.57 60.80
N TYR A 11 -26.73 29.29 61.13
CA TYR A 11 -27.00 28.03 60.43
C TYR A 11 -26.65 27.74 58.95
N ARG A 12 -25.81 26.69 58.82
CA ARG A 12 -25.90 25.61 57.81
C ARG A 12 -27.00 24.63 58.23
N GLU A 13 -28.13 24.58 57.54
CA GLU A 13 -28.93 23.36 57.30
C GLU A 13 -30.11 23.70 56.38
N TYR A 14 -30.28 22.91 55.31
CA TYR A 14 -31.40 22.91 54.35
C TYR A 14 -31.63 24.17 53.50
N ILE A 15 -31.07 24.16 52.28
CA ILE A 15 -31.56 24.96 51.16
C ILE A 15 -32.75 24.19 50.55
N ASP A 16 -33.96 24.52 50.97
CA ASP A 16 -35.19 24.20 50.25
C ASP A 16 -35.70 25.52 49.64
N HIS A 17 -35.93 25.53 48.32
CA HIS A 17 -35.86 26.73 47.48
C HIS A 17 -37.02 27.75 47.65
N ASP A 18 -38.01 27.50 48.53
CA ASP A 18 -39.29 28.21 48.47
C ASP A 18 -39.69 29.05 49.71
N THR A 19 -38.90 29.13 50.79
CA THR A 19 -39.22 30.08 51.88
C THR A 19 -37.99 30.62 52.61
N LEU A 20 -37.55 31.84 52.27
CA LEU A 20 -36.65 32.63 53.11
C LEU A 20 -37.46 33.63 53.96
N PRO A 21 -37.43 33.56 55.31
CA PRO A 21 -37.98 34.61 56.16
C PRO A 21 -36.95 35.75 56.33
N GLY A 22 -37.45 36.98 56.39
CA GLY A 22 -36.65 38.21 56.26
C GLY A 22 -35.48 38.35 57.23
N GLN A 23 -34.27 38.38 56.68
CA GLN A 23 -33.06 38.93 57.29
C GLN A 23 -32.32 39.75 56.21
N GLY A 24 -31.94 40.99 56.55
CA GLY A 24 -30.83 41.73 55.94
C GLY A 24 -30.77 41.91 54.41
N ASP A 25 -31.86 41.78 53.65
CA ASP A 25 -31.78 41.98 52.19
C ASP A 25 -31.40 43.43 51.86
N ILE A 26 -30.23 43.61 51.24
CA ILE A 26 -29.87 44.86 50.59
C ILE A 26 -30.60 44.87 49.25
N LYS A 27 -31.65 45.69 49.14
CA LYS A 27 -32.61 45.67 48.02
C LYS A 27 -32.15 46.49 46.83
N THR A 28 -31.19 47.40 47.00
CA THR A 28 -30.75 48.31 45.95
C THR A 28 -29.23 48.55 45.94
N ASN A 29 -28.68 48.87 44.77
CA ASN A 29 -27.29 49.29 44.60
C ASN A 29 -26.93 50.50 45.50
N SER A 30 -27.86 51.45 45.65
CA SER A 30 -27.69 52.60 46.55
C SER A 30 -27.58 52.22 48.02
N GLU A 31 -28.24 51.13 48.45
CA GLU A 31 -28.12 50.62 49.81
C GLU A 31 -26.81 49.87 50.02
N LEU A 32 -26.31 49.09 49.05
CA LEU A 32 -25.00 48.44 49.18
C LEU A 32 -23.87 49.48 49.19
N ILE A 33 -23.86 50.38 48.21
CA ILE A 33 -22.89 51.49 48.15
C ILE A 33 -23.05 52.38 49.37
N GLY A 34 -24.29 52.65 49.79
CA GLY A 34 -24.61 53.39 51.01
C GLY A 34 -24.10 52.71 52.26
N TYR A 35 -24.21 51.39 52.36
CA TYR A 35 -23.71 50.58 53.48
C TYR A 35 -22.18 50.55 53.49
N ILE A 36 -21.53 50.34 52.34
CA ILE A 36 -20.07 50.43 52.21
C ILE A 36 -19.59 51.83 52.60
N ARG A 37 -20.21 52.89 52.05
CA ARG A 37 -19.88 54.28 52.40
C ARG A 37 -20.16 54.58 53.86
N LYS A 38 -21.27 54.09 54.42
CA LYS A 38 -21.62 54.24 55.83
C LYS A 38 -20.60 53.54 56.72
N CYS A 39 -20.23 52.30 56.43
CA CYS A 39 -19.17 51.60 57.15
C CYS A 39 -17.84 52.36 57.05
N ILE A 40 -17.48 52.91 55.89
CA ILE A 40 -16.27 53.74 55.73
C ILE A 40 -16.37 55.03 56.54
N ASN A 41 -17.53 55.72 56.52
CA ASN A 41 -17.77 56.95 57.26
C ASN A 41 -17.82 56.71 58.79
N ASP A 42 -18.41 55.59 59.23
CA ASP A 42 -18.49 55.17 60.63
C ASP A 42 -17.08 54.83 61.19
N LEU A 43 -16.11 54.54 60.32
CA LEU A 43 -14.69 54.39 60.65
C LEU A 43 -13.94 55.74 60.71
N GLY A 44 -14.62 56.86 60.51
CA GLY A 44 -14.02 58.21 60.51
C GLY A 44 -13.18 58.53 59.27
N LEU A 45 -13.32 57.75 58.19
CA LEU A 45 -12.61 57.96 56.93
C LEU A 45 -13.50 58.81 56.00
N ASP A 46 -13.34 60.13 56.04
CA ASP A 46 -14.06 61.05 55.15
C ASP A 46 -13.48 60.97 53.72
N ILE A 47 -14.17 60.24 52.85
CA ILE A 47 -13.78 60.02 51.44
C ILE A 47 -13.85 61.33 50.62
N SER A 48 -14.53 62.37 51.12
CA SER A 48 -14.73 63.61 50.37
C SER A 48 -13.52 64.55 50.38
N SER A 49 -12.63 64.40 51.36
CA SER A 49 -11.36 65.13 51.46
C SER A 49 -10.23 64.13 51.24
N GLY A 50 -9.40 64.30 50.21
CA GLY A 50 -8.28 63.41 49.88
C GLY A 50 -7.23 63.28 50.99
N ILE A 51 -7.57 62.55 52.06
CA ILE A 51 -6.78 62.28 53.25
C ILE A 51 -6.46 60.77 53.28
N ASP A 52 -5.22 60.48 53.60
CA ASP A 52 -4.51 59.20 53.68
C ASP A 52 -5.40 57.97 53.92
N ALA A 53 -5.84 57.34 52.84
CA ALA A 53 -6.46 56.01 52.82
C ALA A 53 -5.47 54.88 53.16
N GLU A 54 -4.38 55.16 53.88
CA GLU A 54 -3.32 54.19 54.21
C GLU A 54 -3.74 53.17 55.29
N CYS A 55 -4.72 53.49 56.15
CA CYS A 55 -5.05 52.65 57.30
C CYS A 55 -5.95 51.45 56.98
N CYS A 56 -6.84 51.54 55.98
CA CYS A 56 -7.75 50.45 55.64
C CYS A 56 -7.15 49.62 54.50
N ASN A 57 -6.50 48.51 54.84
CA ASN A 57 -5.84 47.65 53.87
C ASN A 57 -6.83 46.72 53.12
N GLU A 58 -7.96 46.38 53.74
CA GLU A 58 -8.90 45.36 53.25
C GLU A 58 -10.32 45.61 53.76
N ILE A 59 -11.29 45.51 52.86
CA ILE A 59 -12.73 45.51 53.13
C ILE A 59 -13.26 44.12 52.78
N VAL A 60 -13.79 43.42 53.78
CA VAL A 60 -14.42 42.10 53.62
C VAL A 60 -15.94 42.23 53.75
N ILE A 61 -16.66 41.78 52.72
CA ILE A 61 -18.11 41.67 52.65
C ILE A 61 -18.44 40.19 52.62
N GLU A 62 -19.11 39.67 53.65
CA GLU A 62 -19.39 38.24 53.75
C GLU A 62 -20.82 37.91 54.15
N ASP A 63 -21.28 36.73 53.71
CA ASP A 63 -22.55 36.11 54.11
C ASP A 63 -23.80 36.99 53.87
N ILE A 64 -23.90 37.63 52.69
CA ILE A 64 -25.04 38.46 52.28
C ILE A 64 -25.60 38.08 50.90
N ALA A 65 -26.88 38.37 50.69
CA ALA A 65 -27.52 38.38 49.38
C ALA A 65 -27.71 39.82 48.90
N VAL A 66 -27.39 40.09 47.63
CA VAL A 66 -27.54 41.40 47.00
C VAL A 66 -28.58 41.29 45.89
N VAL A 67 -29.67 42.04 46.05
CA VAL A 67 -30.75 42.16 45.06
C VAL A 67 -30.55 43.46 44.26
N GLY A 68 -30.76 43.41 42.95
CA GLY A 68 -30.58 44.54 42.04
C GLY A 68 -29.17 44.61 41.44
N ASP A 69 -29.06 45.26 40.27
CA ASP A 69 -27.78 45.39 39.57
C ASP A 69 -26.79 46.22 40.40
N VAL A 70 -25.65 45.62 40.72
CA VAL A 70 -24.56 46.29 41.41
C VAL A 70 -23.61 46.86 40.37
N CYS A 71 -23.76 48.16 40.10
CA CYS A 71 -22.90 48.90 39.19
C CYS A 71 -22.04 49.88 39.98
N PHE A 72 -20.73 49.66 39.99
CA PHE A 72 -19.77 50.65 40.47
C PHE A 72 -19.51 51.65 39.35
N SER A 73 -20.45 52.54 39.06
CA SER A 73 -20.31 53.51 37.98
C SER A 73 -19.65 54.80 38.49
N SER A 74 -18.32 54.86 38.53
CA SER A 74 -17.50 56.09 38.65
C SER A 74 -16.01 55.75 38.46
N ASP A 75 -15.20 56.74 38.04
CA ASP A 75 -13.71 56.67 38.01
C ASP A 75 -13.11 56.60 39.44
N ASN A 76 -13.65 55.75 40.30
CA ASN A 76 -13.17 55.60 41.67
C ASN A 76 -11.96 54.67 41.64
N SER A 77 -10.79 55.22 41.92
CA SER A 77 -9.63 54.41 42.31
C SER A 77 -9.86 53.91 43.74
N MET A 78 -10.13 52.63 43.94
CA MET A 78 -10.23 52.05 45.28
C MET A 78 -8.82 51.73 45.81
N ALA A 79 -8.44 52.32 46.95
CA ALA A 79 -7.11 52.17 47.53
C ALA A 79 -6.89 50.87 48.33
N TYR A 80 -7.96 50.12 48.60
CA TYR A 80 -8.00 48.96 49.51
C TYR A 80 -8.25 47.65 48.76
N THR A 81 -7.93 46.52 49.39
CA THR A 81 -8.36 45.20 48.93
C THR A 81 -9.85 45.05 49.16
N LEU A 82 -10.59 44.54 48.18
CA LEU A 82 -12.02 44.24 48.32
C LEU A 82 -12.24 42.73 48.25
N HIS A 83 -12.75 42.14 49.32
CA HIS A 83 -12.97 40.70 49.45
C HIS A 83 -14.46 40.40 49.66
N PHE A 84 -15.10 39.73 48.70
CA PHE A 84 -16.43 39.17 48.83
C PHE A 84 -16.33 37.69 49.20
N LYS A 85 -17.03 37.25 50.24
CA LYS A 85 -16.98 35.86 50.70
C LYS A 85 -18.38 35.32 51.00
N ASN A 86 -18.77 34.21 50.39
CA ASN A 86 -20.12 33.63 50.53
C ASN A 86 -21.24 34.64 50.18
N VAL A 87 -21.01 35.48 49.17
CA VAL A 87 -21.99 36.50 48.74
C VAL A 87 -22.80 36.00 47.55
N VAL A 88 -24.12 36.20 47.58
CA VAL A 88 -25.03 35.84 46.48
C VAL A 88 -25.47 37.12 45.76
N PHE A 89 -25.07 37.28 44.50
CA PHE A 89 -25.53 38.35 43.61
C PHE A 89 -26.69 37.82 42.76
N ILE A 90 -27.90 38.27 43.07
CA ILE A 90 -29.12 37.84 42.36
C ILE A 90 -29.19 38.46 40.96
N ASP A 91 -28.67 39.67 40.81
CA ASP A 91 -28.67 40.44 39.58
C ASP A 91 -27.24 40.69 39.05
N GLN A 92 -27.05 41.59 38.08
CA GLN A 92 -25.76 41.79 37.44
C GLN A 92 -24.75 42.49 38.38
N LEU A 93 -23.53 41.97 38.46
CA LEU A 93 -22.39 42.67 39.08
C LEU A 93 -21.48 43.26 38.00
N SER A 94 -21.30 44.58 38.02
CA SER A 94 -20.51 45.32 37.03
C SER A 94 -19.55 46.31 37.70
N PHE A 95 -18.25 46.10 37.46
CA PHE A 95 -17.19 47.03 37.81
C PHE A 95 -16.65 47.78 36.60
N LYS A 96 -17.39 47.84 35.49
CA LYS A 96 -16.90 48.44 34.24
C LYS A 96 -16.27 49.83 34.47
N ASN A 97 -15.07 50.04 33.92
CA ASN A 97 -14.28 51.28 34.03
C ASN A 97 -13.78 51.65 35.45
N ASN A 98 -13.69 50.70 36.40
CA ASN A 98 -13.09 50.98 37.71
C ASN A 98 -11.57 50.73 37.75
N SER A 99 -10.91 51.33 38.74
CA SER A 99 -9.52 51.04 39.06
C SER A 99 -9.37 50.60 40.52
N PHE A 100 -8.64 49.51 40.76
CA PHE A 100 -8.32 48.99 42.07
C PHE A 100 -6.81 49.07 42.28
N ASN A 101 -6.36 49.75 43.34
CA ASN A 101 -4.93 49.85 43.66
C ASN A 101 -4.37 48.58 44.32
N ARG A 102 -5.25 47.67 44.78
CA ARG A 102 -4.88 46.42 45.47
C ARG A 102 -5.65 45.23 44.89
N ASN A 103 -5.96 44.25 45.74
CA ASN A 103 -6.54 42.98 45.33
C ASN A 103 -8.07 43.07 45.25
N LEU A 104 -8.65 42.29 44.36
CA LEU A 104 -10.09 42.05 44.28
C LEU A 104 -10.31 40.54 44.41
N VAL A 105 -10.98 40.12 45.48
CA VAL A 105 -11.11 38.71 45.86
C VAL A 105 -12.58 38.32 45.97
N PHE A 106 -12.96 37.21 45.35
CA PHE A 106 -14.26 36.56 45.49
C PHE A 106 -14.05 35.13 45.97
N SER A 107 -14.77 34.71 47.00
CA SER A 107 -14.63 33.37 47.60
C SER A 107 -15.99 32.77 47.88
N ASN A 108 -16.32 31.65 47.26
CA ASN A 108 -17.59 30.95 47.40
C ASN A 108 -18.82 31.84 47.12
N CYS A 109 -18.67 32.82 46.23
CA CYS A 109 -19.78 33.69 45.80
C CYS A 109 -20.62 33.01 44.70
N ILE A 110 -21.91 33.36 44.64
CA ILE A 110 -22.84 32.92 43.60
C ILE A 110 -23.27 34.14 42.79
N PHE A 111 -23.21 34.07 41.47
CA PHE A 111 -23.65 35.11 40.54
C PHE A 111 -24.77 34.54 39.67
N ASN A 112 -26.02 34.90 39.92
CA ASN A 112 -27.17 34.37 39.16
C ASN A 112 -27.30 34.99 37.76
N LYS A 113 -26.64 36.12 37.52
CA LYS A 113 -26.54 36.81 36.23
C LYS A 113 -25.07 37.13 35.90
N SER A 114 -24.85 37.91 34.84
CA SER A 114 -23.50 38.20 34.35
C SER A 114 -22.60 38.92 35.35
N PHE A 115 -21.32 38.53 35.36
CA PHE A 115 -20.22 39.16 36.09
C PHE A 115 -19.33 39.92 35.11
N ASN A 116 -19.26 41.25 35.24
CA ASN A 116 -18.62 42.13 34.26
C ASN A 116 -17.48 42.98 34.87
N LEU A 117 -16.25 42.65 34.48
CA LEU A 117 -15.00 43.37 34.80
C LEU A 117 -14.35 43.98 33.54
N SER A 118 -15.12 44.26 32.50
CA SER A 118 -14.57 44.85 31.27
C SER A 118 -13.98 46.23 31.55
N LEU A 119 -12.82 46.53 30.96
CA LEU A 119 -12.10 47.80 31.13
C LEU A 119 -11.71 48.12 32.59
N VAL A 120 -11.63 47.12 33.47
CA VAL A 120 -11.16 47.30 34.85
C VAL A 120 -9.64 47.27 34.90
N THR A 121 -9.03 48.15 35.70
CA THR A 121 -7.61 48.07 36.04
C THR A 121 -7.43 47.61 37.49
N ILE A 122 -6.66 46.56 37.73
CA ILE A 122 -6.38 46.00 39.06
C ILE A 122 -4.86 45.96 39.24
N ASN A 123 -4.33 46.83 40.10
CA ASN A 123 -2.90 46.90 40.38
C ASN A 123 -2.39 45.69 41.20
N GLY A 124 -3.28 45.01 41.94
CA GLY A 124 -2.99 43.79 42.69
C GLY A 124 -3.46 42.51 41.99
N LEU A 125 -3.86 41.53 42.79
CA LEU A 125 -4.39 40.22 42.41
C LEU A 125 -5.90 40.27 42.17
N LEU A 126 -6.39 39.67 41.09
CA LEU A 126 -7.79 39.28 40.95
C LEU A 126 -7.93 37.78 41.24
N LYS A 127 -8.57 37.42 42.35
CA LYS A 127 -8.77 36.02 42.76
C LYS A 127 -10.25 35.70 42.88
N VAL A 128 -10.69 34.62 42.24
CA VAL A 128 -12.05 34.10 42.25
C VAL A 128 -11.97 32.62 42.58
N SER A 129 -12.44 32.22 43.76
CA SER A 129 -12.28 30.84 44.26
C SER A 129 -13.61 30.25 44.69
N GLY A 130 -13.93 29.05 44.21
CA GLY A 130 -15.15 28.33 44.62
C GLY A 130 -16.46 29.02 44.20
N CYS A 131 -16.40 29.93 43.22
CA CYS A 131 -17.56 30.71 42.81
C CYS A 131 -18.42 29.99 41.76
N GLN A 132 -19.72 30.27 41.77
CA GLN A 132 -20.67 29.80 40.77
C GLN A 132 -21.20 30.99 39.95
N PHE A 133 -21.21 30.87 38.63
CA PHE A 133 -21.71 31.87 37.70
C PHE A 133 -22.82 31.26 36.85
N ASP A 134 -24.02 31.81 36.89
CA ASP A 134 -25.11 31.52 35.96
C ASP A 134 -25.20 32.65 34.93
N LYS A 135 -25.54 32.26 33.72
CA LYS A 135 -25.72 33.11 32.56
C LYS A 135 -26.92 34.05 32.73
N GLY A 136 -27.98 33.58 33.39
CA GLY A 136 -29.32 34.09 33.14
C GLY A 136 -29.60 34.12 31.63
N ASP A 137 -30.00 35.28 31.12
CA ASP A 137 -30.24 35.51 29.67
C ASP A 137 -29.00 36.00 28.88
N CYS A 138 -27.88 36.30 29.55
CA CYS A 138 -26.74 37.00 28.93
C CYS A 138 -25.80 36.04 28.20
N LYS A 139 -25.46 36.19 26.92
CA LYS A 139 -24.57 35.25 26.18
C LYS A 139 -23.37 34.70 26.99
N ASP A 140 -22.65 35.58 27.70
CA ASP A 140 -21.46 35.28 28.48
C ASP A 140 -21.72 35.54 29.97
N ALA A 141 -21.39 34.58 30.82
CA ALA A 141 -21.54 34.67 32.27
C ALA A 141 -20.44 35.54 32.89
N ILE A 142 -19.23 35.53 32.31
CA ILE A 142 -18.09 36.32 32.76
C ILE A 142 -17.58 37.19 31.60
N LYS A 143 -17.43 38.50 31.82
CA LYS A 143 -16.89 39.45 30.84
C LYS A 143 -15.64 40.15 31.39
N LEU A 144 -14.50 39.90 30.77
CA LEU A 144 -13.17 40.45 31.12
C LEU A 144 -12.55 41.21 29.94
N ASP A 145 -13.35 41.71 28.98
CA ASP A 145 -12.85 42.41 27.80
C ASP A 145 -11.96 43.59 28.21
N ARG A 146 -10.70 43.57 27.75
CA ARG A 146 -9.69 44.59 28.06
C ARG A 146 -9.46 44.83 29.56
N ILE A 147 -9.63 43.81 30.40
CA ILE A 147 -9.19 43.92 31.80
C ILE A 147 -7.67 44.07 31.84
N ASN A 148 -7.18 44.92 32.75
CA ASN A 148 -5.75 45.11 33.02
C ASN A 148 -5.46 44.69 34.46
N VAL A 149 -4.69 43.62 34.67
CA VAL A 149 -4.30 43.13 36.00
C VAL A 149 -2.78 43.16 36.12
N HIS A 150 -2.22 44.02 36.97
CA HIS A 150 -0.77 44.10 37.19
C HIS A 150 -0.24 42.98 38.10
N GLY A 151 -1.09 42.32 38.88
CA GLY A 151 -0.77 41.10 39.62
C GLY A 151 -1.16 39.85 38.84
N HIS A 152 -1.63 38.82 39.55
CA HIS A 152 -2.14 37.58 38.94
C HIS A 152 -3.65 37.65 38.72
N LEU A 153 -4.13 36.85 37.78
CA LEU A 153 -5.54 36.51 37.60
C LEU A 153 -5.70 35.05 37.99
N GLU A 154 -6.52 34.74 38.98
CA GLU A 154 -6.72 33.38 39.47
C GLU A 154 -8.22 33.06 39.55
N PHE A 155 -8.67 32.09 38.78
CA PHE A 155 -9.96 31.42 38.91
C PHE A 155 -9.70 29.98 39.36
N SER A 156 -10.13 29.62 40.58
CA SER A 156 -9.93 28.30 41.16
C SER A 156 -11.26 27.65 41.52
N CYS A 157 -11.47 26.39 41.11
CA CYS A 157 -12.64 25.59 41.47
C CYS A 157 -13.98 26.30 41.19
N CYS A 158 -14.09 27.03 40.09
CA CYS A 158 -15.28 27.81 39.74
C CYS A 158 -16.18 27.06 38.76
N SER A 159 -17.50 27.15 38.94
CA SER A 159 -18.50 26.62 38.01
C SER A 159 -19.15 27.76 37.24
N VAL A 160 -19.01 27.75 35.92
CA VAL A 160 -19.49 28.79 35.02
C VAL A 160 -20.50 28.18 34.05
N PHE A 161 -21.79 28.42 34.27
CA PHE A 161 -22.84 28.10 33.33
C PHE A 161 -22.96 29.25 32.33
N GLY A 162 -22.26 29.16 31.19
CA GLY A 162 -22.15 30.22 30.19
C GLY A 162 -20.73 30.39 29.67
N GLY A 163 -20.48 31.38 28.80
CA GLY A 163 -19.14 31.68 28.28
C GLY A 163 -18.32 32.63 29.17
N ILE A 164 -16.99 32.56 29.04
CA ILE A 164 -16.02 33.53 29.54
C ILE A 164 -15.51 34.34 28.36
N TYR A 165 -15.93 35.59 28.28
CA TYR A 165 -15.54 36.53 27.25
C TYR A 165 -14.42 37.43 27.74
N ALA A 166 -13.19 37.09 27.37
CA ALA A 166 -11.98 37.71 27.87
C ALA A 166 -10.97 38.09 26.75
N PRO A 167 -11.39 38.77 25.67
CA PRO A 167 -10.45 39.21 24.65
C PRO A 167 -9.63 40.42 25.12
N ASN A 168 -8.43 40.55 24.56
CA ASN A 168 -7.52 41.68 24.78
C ASN A 168 -7.20 41.94 26.26
N MET A 169 -7.20 40.93 27.13
CA MET A 169 -6.77 41.11 28.51
C MET A 169 -5.29 41.45 28.56
N TYR A 170 -4.89 42.21 29.57
CA TYR A 170 -3.48 42.44 29.90
C TYR A 170 -3.23 41.99 31.33
N ILE A 171 -2.49 40.89 31.49
CA ILE A 171 -2.14 40.32 32.79
C ILE A 171 -0.62 40.35 32.93
N LYS A 172 -0.09 41.13 33.86
CA LYS A 172 1.37 41.23 34.08
C LYS A 172 1.92 40.02 34.86
N GLY A 173 1.10 39.39 35.70
CA GLY A 173 1.43 38.12 36.35
C GLY A 173 0.96 36.91 35.55
N ASN A 174 0.61 35.85 36.27
CA ASN A 174 0.04 34.62 35.70
C ASN A 174 -1.48 34.74 35.55
N ALA A 175 -2.04 34.06 34.55
CA ALA A 175 -3.47 33.83 34.42
C ALA A 175 -3.77 32.35 34.66
N LEU A 176 -4.41 32.04 35.79
CA LEU A 176 -4.68 30.69 36.27
C LEU A 176 -6.19 30.43 36.24
N PHE A 177 -6.61 29.34 35.61
CA PHE A 177 -7.98 28.88 35.46
C PHE A 177 -8.07 27.42 35.91
N ASN A 178 -7.81 27.18 37.20
CA ASN A 178 -7.57 25.85 37.76
C ASN A 178 -8.87 25.21 38.24
N GLY A 179 -9.18 24.00 37.78
CA GLY A 179 -10.41 23.26 38.14
C GLY A 179 -11.70 23.99 37.77
N MET A 180 -11.66 24.80 36.72
CA MET A 180 -12.85 25.47 36.21
C MET A 180 -13.78 24.51 35.47
N GLN A 181 -15.07 24.63 35.73
CA GLN A 181 -16.12 23.91 35.01
C GLN A 181 -16.95 24.91 34.23
N VAL A 182 -16.69 25.04 32.92
CA VAL A 182 -17.45 25.93 32.04
C VAL A 182 -18.42 25.09 31.20
N ILE A 183 -19.71 25.18 31.53
CA ILE A 183 -20.78 24.36 30.95
C ILE A 183 -21.72 25.26 30.15
N LYS A 184 -22.10 24.85 28.94
CA LYS A 184 -23.18 25.53 28.22
C LYS A 184 -24.51 25.17 28.89
N LYS A 185 -25.27 26.17 29.34
CA LYS A 185 -26.68 25.97 29.71
C LYS A 185 -27.43 25.56 28.44
N PRO A 186 -28.04 24.36 28.38
CA PRO A 186 -28.78 23.96 27.19
C PRO A 186 -29.87 24.99 26.93
N GLU A 187 -30.04 25.39 25.67
CA GLU A 187 -31.21 26.16 25.23
C GLU A 187 -32.42 25.24 25.42
N MET A 188 -33.02 25.28 26.61
CA MET A 188 -34.29 24.63 26.84
C MET A 188 -35.30 25.35 25.95
N ASN A 189 -35.83 24.66 24.94
CA ASN A 189 -37.01 25.10 24.22
C ASN A 189 -38.07 25.46 25.29
N GLU A 190 -38.57 26.69 25.27
CA GLU A 190 -39.32 27.40 26.33
C GLU A 190 -40.67 26.76 26.78
N GLY A 191 -40.75 25.44 26.99
CA GLY A 191 -42.01 24.76 27.30
C GLY A 191 -41.92 23.44 28.04
N LYS A 192 -40.79 23.10 28.66
CA LYS A 192 -40.69 21.96 29.59
C LYS A 192 -40.15 22.45 30.94
N ASP A 193 -40.90 22.20 32.00
CA ASP A 193 -40.57 22.60 33.37
C ASP A 193 -39.14 22.21 33.76
N SER A 194 -38.41 23.19 34.27
CA SER A 194 -36.96 23.26 34.36
C SER A 194 -36.40 22.93 35.76
N SER A 195 -37.11 22.15 36.57
CA SER A 195 -36.72 21.87 37.95
C SER A 195 -35.77 20.68 38.13
N ASP A 196 -35.49 19.91 37.07
CA ASP A 196 -34.46 18.87 37.13
C ASP A 196 -33.08 19.55 37.03
N GLU A 197 -32.45 19.79 38.18
CA GLU A 197 -31.05 20.23 38.26
C GLU A 197 -30.19 19.36 37.35
N ILE A 198 -29.58 19.99 36.33
CA ILE A 198 -28.59 19.33 35.47
C ILE A 198 -27.27 19.25 36.26
N CYS A 199 -27.25 18.43 37.30
CA CYS A 199 -26.00 17.87 37.79
C CYS A 199 -25.49 16.95 36.69
N ILE A 200 -24.26 17.14 36.18
CA ILE A 200 -23.61 16.14 35.33
C ILE A 200 -23.62 14.84 36.13
N PRO A 201 -24.42 13.83 35.74
CA PRO A 201 -24.54 12.63 36.56
C PRO A 201 -23.18 11.95 36.65
N ASP A 202 -22.84 11.33 37.78
CA ASP A 202 -21.61 10.53 37.94
C ASP A 202 -21.44 9.51 36.80
N THR A 203 -22.54 9.08 36.17
CA THR A 203 -22.54 8.20 35.00
C THR A 203 -21.99 8.86 33.74
N VAL A 204 -22.22 10.15 33.51
CA VAL A 204 -21.62 10.92 32.41
C VAL A 204 -20.14 11.17 32.69
N TYR A 205 -19.78 11.46 33.93
CA TYR A 205 -18.39 11.58 34.35
C TYR A 205 -17.61 10.28 34.08
N LYS A 206 -18.13 9.14 34.56
CA LYS A 206 -17.57 7.80 34.26
C LYS A 206 -17.52 7.50 32.77
N ALA A 207 -18.43 8.08 31.98
CA ALA A 207 -18.46 7.89 30.54
C ALA A 207 -17.45 8.74 29.77
N ILE A 208 -17.25 10.01 30.13
CA ILE A 208 -16.22 10.91 29.55
C ILE A 208 -14.83 10.29 29.70
N CYS A 209 -14.64 9.69 30.86
CA CYS A 209 -13.41 9.14 31.37
C CYS A 209 -13.03 7.75 30.86
N MET A 210 -13.98 7.03 30.26
CA MET A 210 -13.75 5.68 29.72
C MET A 210 -14.01 5.71 28.21
N PRO A 211 -12.97 5.53 27.36
CA PRO A 211 -13.12 5.59 25.90
C PRO A 211 -14.07 4.52 25.30
N TYR A 212 -14.57 3.58 26.11
CA TYR A 212 -15.53 2.55 25.73
C TYR A 212 -16.94 2.73 26.31
N ALA A 213 -17.27 3.92 26.82
CA ALA A 213 -18.58 4.17 27.38
C ALA A 213 -19.69 4.01 26.32
N LYS A 214 -20.77 3.32 26.70
CA LYS A 214 -21.92 2.97 25.85
C LYS A 214 -22.39 4.13 24.97
N GLU A 215 -22.79 3.83 23.74
CA GLU A 215 -23.37 4.70 22.70
C GLU A 215 -24.29 5.82 23.23
N LYS A 216 -25.10 5.54 24.26
CA LYS A 216 -25.99 6.53 24.91
C LYS A 216 -25.27 7.68 25.63
N ALA A 217 -24.10 7.44 26.22
CA ALA A 217 -23.34 8.48 26.89
C ALA A 217 -22.56 9.35 25.90
N GLN A 218 -22.14 8.77 24.78
CA GLN A 218 -21.56 9.49 23.67
C GLN A 218 -22.60 10.43 23.03
N ASP A 219 -23.82 9.94 22.76
CA ASP A 219 -24.93 10.78 22.26
C ASP A 219 -25.27 11.93 23.24
N PHE A 220 -25.19 11.70 24.55
CA PHE A 220 -25.31 12.77 25.56
C PHE A 220 -24.15 13.78 25.47
N LEU A 221 -22.91 13.32 25.37
CA LEU A 221 -21.72 14.17 25.19
C LEU A 221 -21.82 15.01 23.89
N GLU A 222 -22.21 14.38 22.79
CA GLU A 222 -22.34 15.05 21.49
C GLU A 222 -23.43 16.13 21.51
N ARG A 223 -24.58 15.86 22.14
CA ARG A 223 -25.68 16.84 22.20
C ARG A 223 -25.45 17.98 23.17
N TYR A 224 -24.87 17.71 24.33
CA TYR A 224 -24.82 18.68 25.42
C TYR A 224 -23.43 19.33 25.61
N ILE A 225 -22.36 18.69 25.12
CA ILE A 225 -20.97 19.08 25.44
C ILE A 225 -20.14 19.42 24.18
N LEU A 226 -20.43 18.86 23.01
CA LEU A 226 -19.69 19.19 21.76
C LEU A 226 -20.25 20.43 21.02
N GLY A 227 -20.84 21.37 21.75
CA GLY A 227 -21.41 22.58 21.15
C GLY A 227 -20.37 23.35 20.34
N LYS A 228 -20.74 23.80 19.12
CA LYS A 228 -19.87 24.60 18.23
C LYS A 228 -19.55 26.01 18.77
N GLU A 229 -20.06 26.37 19.94
CA GLU A 229 -19.93 27.71 20.50
C GLU A 229 -18.61 27.92 21.25
N LYS A 230 -18.19 29.18 21.28
CA LYS A 230 -17.00 29.64 21.96
C LYS A 230 -17.34 29.86 23.43
N VAL A 231 -16.68 29.11 24.30
CA VAL A 231 -16.97 29.06 25.73
C VAL A 231 -15.86 29.75 26.53
N LEU A 232 -14.62 29.75 26.04
CA LEU A 232 -13.51 30.53 26.59
C LEU A 232 -12.86 31.32 25.45
N ILE A 233 -12.94 32.65 25.50
CA ILE A 233 -12.35 33.54 24.48
C ILE A 233 -11.26 34.38 25.12
N LEU A 234 -10.01 34.12 24.75
CA LEU A 234 -8.80 34.80 25.21
C LEU A 234 -8.10 35.57 24.08
N SER A 235 -8.72 35.69 22.91
CA SER A 235 -8.09 36.24 21.70
C SER A 235 -7.47 37.62 21.91
N GLY A 236 -6.25 37.80 21.40
CA GLY A 236 -5.49 39.06 21.49
C GLY A 236 -5.02 39.44 22.90
N SER A 237 -5.17 38.56 23.90
CA SER A 237 -4.72 38.82 25.26
C SER A 237 -3.19 38.76 25.37
N ASN A 238 -2.65 39.47 26.37
CA ASN A 238 -1.24 39.50 26.71
C ASN A 238 -1.08 39.09 28.18
N VAL A 239 -0.38 37.98 28.42
CA VAL A 239 -0.03 37.46 29.74
C VAL A 239 1.49 37.46 29.88
N SER A 240 2.04 38.33 30.72
CA SER A 240 3.51 38.41 30.91
C SER A 240 4.06 37.28 31.80
N GLY A 241 3.19 36.54 32.50
CA GLY A 241 3.52 35.27 33.15
C GLY A 241 3.09 34.06 32.33
N SER A 242 2.69 32.99 33.01
CA SER A 242 2.12 31.78 32.40
C SER A 242 0.60 31.84 32.31
N LEU A 243 0.04 31.18 31.30
CA LEU A 243 -1.39 30.88 31.19
C LEU A 243 -1.62 29.41 31.57
N GLU A 244 -2.31 29.17 32.66
CA GLU A 244 -2.65 27.83 33.12
C GLU A 244 -4.16 27.64 33.08
N VAL A 245 -4.60 26.61 32.37
CA VAL A 245 -5.95 26.09 32.39
C VAL A 245 -5.81 24.63 32.74
N SER A 246 -5.69 24.30 34.03
CA SER A 246 -5.41 22.94 34.51
C SER A 246 -6.60 22.39 35.31
N ALA A 247 -6.63 21.08 35.53
CA ALA A 247 -7.49 20.54 36.59
C ALA A 247 -6.99 21.04 37.96
N CYS A 248 -7.90 21.28 38.91
CA CYS A 248 -7.46 21.69 40.23
C CYS A 248 -6.94 20.46 40.98
N TRP A 249 -5.75 20.62 41.54
CA TRP A 249 -5.08 19.66 42.40
C TRP A 249 -4.92 20.29 43.78
N ASP A 250 -6.04 20.64 44.42
CA ASP A 250 -5.96 20.91 45.84
C ASP A 250 -5.67 19.57 46.55
N LYS A 251 -4.66 19.58 47.43
CA LYS A 251 -4.10 18.40 48.10
C LYS A 251 -5.20 17.41 48.50
N PRO A 252 -5.03 16.10 48.28
CA PRO A 252 -5.96 15.09 48.77
C PRO A 252 -6.06 15.24 50.29
N THR A 253 -7.12 15.90 50.76
CA THR A 253 -7.53 15.76 52.15
C THR A 253 -7.81 14.29 52.36
N ALA A 254 -7.27 13.70 53.43
CA ALA A 254 -7.15 12.26 53.68
C ALA A 254 -8.45 11.42 53.56
N ASP A 255 -9.62 12.03 53.31
CA ASP A 255 -10.92 11.39 53.06
C ASP A 255 -11.18 11.10 51.55
N VAL A 256 -10.16 10.58 50.86
CA VAL A 256 -10.16 10.35 49.39
C VAL A 256 -11.18 9.30 48.93
N GLU A 257 -11.62 8.39 49.80
CA GLU A 257 -12.57 7.34 49.37
C GLU A 257 -13.98 7.86 49.07
N ASN A 258 -14.37 9.04 49.57
CA ASN A 258 -15.73 9.59 49.39
C ASN A 258 -15.79 10.96 48.70
N HIS A 259 -14.69 11.70 48.61
CA HIS A 259 -14.64 12.92 47.79
C HIS A 259 -14.39 12.55 46.33
N LYS A 260 -15.49 12.11 45.70
CA LYS A 260 -15.64 11.89 44.25
C LYS A 260 -14.87 12.97 43.48
N ILE A 261 -14.30 12.53 42.36
CA ILE A 261 -13.46 13.24 41.40
C ILE A 261 -14.18 14.47 40.80
N LYS A 262 -14.48 15.47 41.63
CA LYS A 262 -15.29 16.64 41.30
C LYS A 262 -14.45 17.82 40.79
N GLN A 263 -13.14 17.68 40.66
CA GLN A 263 -12.21 18.79 40.42
C GLN A 263 -11.44 18.71 39.08
N LEU A 264 -11.88 17.89 38.12
CA LEU A 264 -11.35 18.01 36.75
C LEU A 264 -11.77 19.36 36.15
N GLY A 265 -10.81 20.06 35.53
CA GLY A 265 -11.09 21.22 34.71
C GLY A 265 -11.85 20.76 33.45
N PHE A 266 -13.07 21.26 33.28
CA PHE A 266 -13.96 20.89 32.20
C PHE A 266 -14.44 22.14 31.47
N ILE A 267 -14.12 22.26 30.19
CA ILE A 267 -14.58 23.36 29.33
C ILE A 267 -15.42 22.72 28.21
N GLY A 268 -16.73 22.75 28.36
CA GLY A 268 -17.69 22.08 27.47
C GLY A 268 -17.89 22.76 26.11
N GLY A 269 -16.88 23.42 25.55
CA GLY A 269 -16.96 24.05 24.23
C GLY A 269 -15.62 24.52 23.70
N LYS A 270 -15.63 25.45 22.75
CA LYS A 270 -14.39 25.92 22.10
C LYS A 270 -13.61 26.88 23.00
N CYS A 271 -12.30 26.72 23.02
CA CYS A 271 -11.35 27.67 23.58
C CYS A 271 -10.65 28.39 22.43
N GLU A 272 -10.86 29.70 22.30
CA GLU A 272 -10.26 30.55 21.28
C GLU A 272 -9.23 31.48 21.94
N ALA A 273 -7.96 31.22 21.72
CA ALA A 273 -6.83 32.01 22.19
C ALA A 273 -5.98 32.51 21.01
N SER A 274 -6.63 32.84 19.89
CA SER A 274 -5.93 33.28 18.67
C SER A 274 -5.25 34.64 18.89
N ASN A 275 -4.02 34.77 18.40
CA ASN A 275 -3.14 35.94 18.60
C ASN A 275 -2.84 36.25 20.08
N ILE A 276 -2.94 35.27 20.98
CA ILE A 276 -2.53 35.46 22.38
C ILE A 276 -1.01 35.61 22.47
N HIS A 277 -0.53 36.48 23.35
CA HIS A 277 0.86 36.55 23.75
C HIS A 277 1.00 36.08 25.20
N VAL A 278 1.80 35.06 25.44
CA VAL A 278 2.13 34.54 26.76
C VAL A 278 3.64 34.53 26.88
N SER A 279 4.23 35.28 27.81
CA SER A 279 5.70 35.29 27.95
C SER A 279 6.23 34.04 28.65
N GLY A 280 5.41 33.39 29.49
CA GLY A 280 5.71 32.11 30.13
C GLY A 280 5.14 30.90 29.38
N ASP A 281 4.76 29.87 30.14
CA ASP A 281 4.20 28.62 29.62
C ASP A 281 2.69 28.75 29.38
N VAL A 282 2.18 27.95 28.44
CA VAL A 282 0.74 27.62 28.34
C VAL A 282 0.56 26.19 28.83
N ILE A 283 -0.22 25.99 29.90
CA ILE A 283 -0.39 24.69 30.55
C ILE A 283 -1.88 24.31 30.53
N LEU A 284 -2.21 23.21 29.87
CA LEU A 284 -3.55 22.65 29.70
C LEU A 284 -3.72 21.29 30.38
N ASN A 285 -2.82 20.93 31.30
CA ASN A 285 -2.73 19.56 31.82
C ASN A 285 -3.99 19.13 32.57
N GLY A 286 -4.43 17.90 32.30
CA GLY A 286 -5.59 17.25 32.93
C GLY A 286 -6.94 17.87 32.59
N THR A 287 -7.00 18.76 31.60
CA THR A 287 -8.27 19.40 31.23
C THR A 287 -9.01 18.69 30.12
N TYR A 288 -10.33 18.78 30.19
CA TYR A 288 -11.23 18.31 29.16
C TYR A 288 -11.79 19.52 28.39
N PHE A 289 -11.51 19.62 27.10
CA PHE A 289 -12.15 20.54 26.18
C PHE A 289 -13.12 19.79 25.27
N GLY A 290 -14.41 20.07 25.42
CA GLY A 290 -15.45 19.52 24.55
C GLY A 290 -15.37 20.05 23.10
N GLY A 291 -14.71 21.19 22.88
CA GLY A 291 -14.57 21.79 21.55
C GLY A 291 -13.13 21.91 21.07
N TYR A 292 -12.97 22.70 20.01
CA TYR A 292 -11.71 23.07 19.39
C TYR A 292 -10.93 23.99 20.34
N VAL A 293 -9.63 23.76 20.44
CA VAL A 293 -8.67 24.58 21.18
C VAL A 293 -7.77 25.25 20.16
N GLU A 294 -7.92 26.56 20.04
CA GLU A 294 -7.28 27.36 18.99
C GLU A 294 -6.27 28.34 19.59
N PHE A 295 -5.01 28.19 19.19
CA PHE A 295 -3.87 29.07 19.50
C PHE A 295 -3.24 29.58 18.20
N THR A 296 -4.06 29.83 17.17
CA THR A 296 -3.60 30.33 15.87
C THR A 296 -2.86 31.66 16.05
N ASN A 297 -1.67 31.79 15.47
CA ASN A 297 -0.77 32.95 15.62
C ASN A 297 -0.40 33.29 17.08
N ALA A 298 -0.50 32.34 18.02
CA ALA A 298 -0.08 32.57 19.39
C ALA A 298 1.44 32.78 19.49
N ARG A 299 1.88 33.58 20.45
CA ARG A 299 3.30 33.78 20.79
C ARG A 299 3.53 33.34 22.23
N ILE A 300 4.17 32.18 22.40
CA ILE A 300 4.41 31.54 23.69
C ILE A 300 5.91 31.59 23.96
N GLY A 301 6.33 32.34 24.98
CA GLY A 301 7.73 32.51 25.35
C GLY A 301 8.32 31.30 26.07
N GLY A 302 7.47 30.44 26.65
CA GLY A 302 7.83 29.16 27.25
C GLY A 302 7.36 27.96 26.44
N ALA A 303 6.94 26.89 27.13
CA ALA A 303 6.41 25.67 26.56
C ALA A 303 4.87 25.68 26.44
N PHE A 304 4.34 24.93 25.48
CA PHE A 304 2.93 24.56 25.42
C PHE A 304 2.77 23.12 25.93
N LYS A 305 2.13 22.94 27.08
CA LYS A 305 1.96 21.65 27.74
C LYS A 305 0.48 21.30 27.76
N ALA A 306 0.11 20.15 27.19
CA ALA A 306 -1.23 19.60 27.27
C ALA A 306 -1.19 18.12 27.67
N GLY A 307 -0.19 17.74 28.47
CA GLY A 307 0.04 16.37 28.89
C GLY A 307 -0.89 15.93 30.01
N MET A 308 -0.78 14.66 30.40
CA MET A 308 -1.46 14.15 31.59
C MET A 308 -0.90 14.79 32.87
N ILE A 309 -1.74 14.98 33.89
CA ILE A 309 -1.24 15.23 35.24
C ILE A 309 -0.80 13.89 35.84
N PHE A 310 0.51 13.70 36.03
CA PHE A 310 1.06 12.51 36.66
C PHE A 310 0.97 12.64 38.18
N ASP A 311 0.20 11.76 38.84
CA ASP A 311 0.25 11.57 40.29
C ASP A 311 1.42 10.65 40.67
N PRO A 312 2.53 11.19 41.20
CA PRO A 312 3.66 10.36 41.58
C PRO A 312 3.35 9.43 42.75
N SER A 313 2.28 9.68 43.51
CA SER A 313 1.95 8.90 44.70
C SER A 313 1.18 7.61 44.40
N THR A 314 0.39 7.58 43.33
CA THR A 314 -0.51 6.45 43.08
C THR A 314 0.08 5.37 42.19
N ASP A 315 1.15 5.66 41.44
CA ASP A 315 1.84 4.77 40.48
C ASP A 315 0.92 4.17 39.37
N MET A 316 -0.39 4.29 39.56
CA MET A 316 -1.50 3.99 38.68
C MET A 316 -1.78 5.21 37.82
N VAL A 317 -1.47 5.05 36.56
CA VAL A 317 -1.76 6.01 35.53
C VAL A 317 -3.24 5.88 35.17
N SER A 318 -4.10 6.55 35.92
CA SER A 318 -5.53 6.49 35.63
C SER A 318 -5.81 7.27 34.34
N PRO A 319 -6.43 6.66 33.30
CA PRO A 319 -6.81 7.35 32.07
C PRO A 319 -7.80 8.52 32.31
N LEU A 320 -8.34 8.64 33.52
CA LEU A 320 -9.18 9.74 33.99
C LEU A 320 -8.45 11.10 33.99
N TYR A 321 -7.13 11.13 34.14
CA TYR A 321 -6.35 12.37 34.22
C TYR A 321 -5.81 12.87 32.88
N ARG A 322 -6.31 12.25 31.81
CA ARG A 322 -5.88 12.52 30.45
C ARG A 322 -6.42 13.85 29.96
N THR A 323 -5.54 14.75 29.52
CA THR A 323 -5.97 15.94 28.78
C THR A 323 -6.68 15.48 27.51
N THR A 324 -7.94 15.87 27.36
CA THR A 324 -8.76 15.54 26.21
C THR A 324 -9.13 16.82 25.49
N LEU A 325 -8.74 16.92 24.22
CA LEU A 325 -9.00 18.07 23.38
C LEU A 325 -9.95 17.63 22.25
N GLY A 326 -10.78 18.56 21.76
CA GLY A 326 -11.45 18.38 20.47
C GLY A 326 -10.40 18.40 19.35
N GLU A 327 -10.31 19.52 18.63
CA GLU A 327 -9.17 19.79 17.72
C GLU A 327 -8.15 20.66 18.46
N LEU A 328 -6.86 20.48 18.20
CA LEU A 328 -5.82 21.40 18.65
C LEU A 328 -5.18 22.09 17.44
N SER A 329 -5.38 23.40 17.33
CA SER A 329 -4.73 24.23 16.31
C SER A 329 -3.69 25.15 16.93
N LEU A 330 -2.43 24.92 16.59
CA LEU A 330 -1.26 25.78 16.86
C LEU A 330 -0.73 26.37 15.54
N GLN A 331 -1.60 26.56 14.55
CA GLN A 331 -1.22 27.06 13.24
C GLN A 331 -0.54 28.43 13.36
N CYS A 332 0.61 28.59 12.72
CA CYS A 332 1.42 29.83 12.75
C CYS A 332 1.80 30.30 14.17
N ALA A 333 1.74 29.43 15.18
CA ALA A 333 2.18 29.76 16.53
C ALA A 333 3.72 29.82 16.59
N SER A 334 4.25 30.76 17.38
CA SER A 334 5.67 30.87 17.72
C SER A 334 5.84 30.47 19.18
N ILE A 335 6.46 29.32 19.43
CA ILE A 335 6.63 28.72 20.75
C ILE A 335 8.13 28.58 20.99
N HIS A 336 8.72 29.34 21.90
CA HIS A 336 10.17 29.25 22.12
C HIS A 336 10.60 27.94 22.80
N GLY A 337 9.74 27.37 23.65
CA GLY A 337 9.96 26.10 24.33
C GLY A 337 9.55 24.88 23.51
N VAL A 338 8.96 23.89 24.19
CA VAL A 338 8.50 22.63 23.59
C VAL A 338 6.98 22.58 23.49
N VAL A 339 6.45 21.77 22.59
CA VAL A 339 5.04 21.36 22.58
C VAL A 339 4.97 19.96 23.19
N ASP A 340 4.51 19.86 24.43
CA ASP A 340 4.41 18.61 25.17
C ASP A 340 2.96 18.11 25.17
N LEU A 341 2.73 16.99 24.46
CA LEU A 341 1.46 16.30 24.32
C LEU A 341 1.51 14.88 24.92
N CYS A 342 2.36 14.65 25.92
CA CYS A 342 2.50 13.33 26.55
C CYS A 342 1.20 12.87 27.20
N GLY A 343 0.65 11.77 26.69
CA GLY A 343 -0.64 11.27 27.14
C GLY A 343 -1.84 12.12 26.74
N THR A 344 -1.76 13.07 25.80
CA THR A 344 -2.94 13.81 25.34
C THR A 344 -3.85 12.94 24.47
N TYR A 345 -5.17 13.15 24.52
CA TYR A 345 -6.14 12.59 23.58
C TYR A 345 -6.80 13.71 22.79
N ILE A 346 -6.67 13.71 21.47
CA ILE A 346 -7.19 14.73 20.56
C ILE A 346 -8.21 14.05 19.64
N ARG A 347 -9.49 14.38 19.81
CA ARG A 347 -10.59 13.78 19.02
C ARG A 347 -10.66 14.28 17.57
N GLY A 348 -10.12 15.47 17.35
CA GLY A 348 -10.03 16.15 16.05
C GLY A 348 -8.62 16.17 15.53
N ASP A 349 -8.34 17.15 14.67
CA ASP A 349 -7.04 17.32 14.05
C ASP A 349 -6.02 17.91 15.05
N LEU A 350 -4.75 17.56 14.83
CA LEU A 350 -3.60 18.22 15.45
C LEU A 350 -2.89 19.04 14.38
N ASN A 351 -3.05 20.36 14.42
CA ASN A 351 -2.59 21.26 13.37
C ASN A 351 -1.48 22.19 13.87
N LEU A 352 -0.24 21.91 13.52
CA LEU A 352 0.94 22.75 13.76
C LEU A 352 1.47 23.38 12.46
N LYS A 353 0.60 23.60 11.47
CA LYS A 353 0.99 24.14 10.17
C LYS A 353 1.69 25.48 10.33
N SER A 354 2.85 25.63 9.70
CA SER A 354 3.66 26.86 9.71
C SER A 354 4.00 27.38 11.11
N SER A 355 4.04 26.52 12.12
CA SER A 355 4.47 26.88 13.47
C SER A 355 6.00 26.91 13.59
N GLU A 356 6.51 27.79 14.44
CA GLU A 356 7.91 27.85 14.83
C GLU A 356 8.01 27.39 16.27
N VAL A 357 8.58 26.21 16.50
CA VAL A 357 8.81 25.66 17.84
C VAL A 357 10.31 25.60 18.08
N GLY A 358 10.83 26.41 19.03
CA GLY A 358 12.25 26.52 19.30
C GLY A 358 12.87 25.21 19.77
N GLY A 359 12.15 24.45 20.58
CA GLY A 359 12.45 23.05 20.91
C GLY A 359 11.77 22.10 19.91
N GLY A 360 10.89 21.23 20.38
CA GLY A 360 10.25 20.24 19.52
C GLY A 360 8.84 19.84 19.94
N LEU A 361 8.24 18.91 19.17
CA LEU A 361 7.01 18.22 19.54
C LEU A 361 7.36 16.96 20.33
N PHE A 362 6.94 16.92 21.59
CA PHE A 362 7.18 15.84 22.53
C PHE A 362 5.90 15.10 22.86
N ALA A 363 5.84 13.83 22.53
CA ALA A 363 4.71 12.95 22.82
C ALA A 363 5.24 11.56 23.19
N THR A 364 6.04 11.51 24.26
CA THR A 364 6.63 10.26 24.77
C THR A 364 6.18 10.03 26.20
N GLY A 365 5.76 8.82 26.54
CA GLY A 365 5.48 8.49 27.93
C GLY A 365 4.72 7.18 28.07
N LYS A 366 4.44 6.81 29.32
CA LYS A 366 3.69 5.59 29.66
C LYS A 366 2.27 5.57 29.11
N ILE A 367 1.75 6.71 28.64
CA ILE A 367 0.51 6.79 27.86
C ILE A 367 0.82 7.40 26.50
N ALA A 368 0.49 6.64 25.46
CA ALA A 368 0.47 7.04 24.07
C ALA A 368 -0.28 8.37 23.84
N LEU A 369 0.25 9.29 23.02
CA LEU A 369 -0.59 10.33 22.38
C LEU A 369 -1.61 9.64 21.47
N ILE A 370 -2.89 10.05 21.54
CA ILE A 370 -3.92 9.58 20.60
C ILE A 370 -4.48 10.79 19.86
N VAL A 371 -4.46 10.75 18.53
CA VAL A 371 -5.07 11.73 17.63
C VAL A 371 -6.02 10.99 16.70
N GLU A 372 -7.33 11.23 16.84
CA GLU A 372 -8.36 10.62 15.98
C GLU A 372 -8.48 11.33 14.63
N GLY A 373 -8.16 12.63 14.60
CA GLY A 373 -8.06 13.41 13.38
C GLY A 373 -6.70 13.29 12.70
N LYS A 374 -6.47 14.19 11.75
CA LYS A 374 -5.23 14.28 10.98
C LYS A 374 -4.18 15.07 11.75
N THR A 375 -2.94 14.58 11.76
CA THR A 375 -1.81 15.33 12.31
C THR A 375 -1.07 16.05 11.17
N THR A 376 -0.98 17.37 11.23
CA THR A 376 -0.35 18.20 10.18
C THR A 376 0.76 19.06 10.76
N LEU A 377 2.00 18.84 10.30
CA LEU A 377 3.20 19.62 10.67
C LEU A 377 3.77 20.41 9.48
N SER A 378 3.01 20.55 8.39
CA SER A 378 3.49 21.19 7.15
C SER A 378 3.91 22.64 7.36
N GLY A 379 5.11 22.98 6.89
CA GLY A 379 5.71 24.31 6.99
C GLY A 379 6.28 24.62 8.37
N ALA A 380 6.25 23.69 9.31
CA ALA A 380 6.78 23.91 10.65
C ALA A 380 8.31 23.96 10.67
N VAL A 381 8.86 24.66 11.64
CA VAL A 381 10.29 24.68 11.97
C VAL A 381 10.43 24.20 13.41
N MET A 382 11.12 23.08 13.61
CA MET A 382 11.30 22.45 14.92
C MET A 382 12.70 21.86 15.07
N GLU A 383 13.26 21.83 16.27
CA GLU A 383 14.49 21.09 16.55
C GLU A 383 14.25 19.58 16.47
N TRP A 384 13.11 19.07 16.95
CA TRP A 384 12.79 17.65 16.83
C TRP A 384 11.29 17.37 16.88
N VAL A 385 10.89 16.24 16.30
CA VAL A 385 9.55 15.65 16.44
C VAL A 385 9.72 14.28 17.06
N ARG A 386 9.14 14.03 18.23
CA ARG A 386 9.26 12.76 18.97
C ARG A 386 7.89 12.25 19.38
N VAL A 387 7.44 11.17 18.75
CA VAL A 387 6.17 10.50 19.05
C VAL A 387 6.46 9.03 19.33
N ASP A 388 6.38 8.64 20.60
CA ASP A 388 6.65 7.27 21.04
C ASP A 388 5.32 6.61 21.47
N ALA A 389 5.05 5.40 20.98
CA ALA A 389 3.79 4.67 21.15
C ALA A 389 2.52 5.45 20.75
N GLY A 390 2.61 6.46 19.89
CA GLY A 390 1.46 7.26 19.49
C GLY A 390 0.43 6.48 18.67
N ARG A 391 -0.81 6.96 18.64
CA ARG A 391 -1.87 6.48 17.75
C ARG A 391 -2.42 7.64 16.93
N LEU A 392 -2.11 7.67 15.65
CA LEU A 392 -2.46 8.75 14.70
C LEU A 392 -3.45 8.21 13.67
N ASP A 393 -4.74 8.18 14.01
CA ASP A 393 -5.77 7.40 13.28
C ASP A 393 -6.05 7.92 11.87
N ARG A 394 -5.88 9.21 11.56
CA ARG A 394 -5.99 9.74 10.17
C ARG A 394 -4.67 10.17 9.54
N GLY A 395 -3.57 9.62 10.03
CA GLY A 395 -2.26 9.79 9.43
C GLY A 395 -1.51 11.05 9.86
N LEU A 396 -0.25 11.11 9.41
CA LEU A 396 0.68 12.21 9.63
C LEU A 396 1.08 12.84 8.29
N MET A 397 0.97 14.15 8.19
CA MET A 397 1.34 14.90 6.98
C MET A 397 2.37 16.00 7.28
N ILE A 398 3.49 15.98 6.55
CA ILE A 398 4.56 16.97 6.58
C ILE A 398 5.00 17.29 5.15
N VAL A 399 4.43 18.34 4.53
CA VAL A 399 4.67 18.64 3.10
C VAL A 399 5.86 19.60 2.86
N THR A 400 6.22 20.37 3.87
CA THR A 400 7.38 21.28 3.88
C THR A 400 7.80 21.48 5.33
N GLY A 401 8.97 22.04 5.58
CA GLY A 401 9.44 22.37 6.92
C GLY A 401 10.91 22.04 7.12
N THR A 402 11.44 22.47 8.26
CA THR A 402 12.82 22.19 8.66
C THR A 402 12.82 21.57 10.05
N PHE A 403 13.42 20.39 10.17
CA PHE A 403 13.46 19.61 11.40
C PHE A 403 14.92 19.32 11.76
N GLY A 404 15.28 19.35 13.04
CA GLY A 404 16.57 18.78 13.46
C GLY A 404 16.54 17.25 13.41
N GLU A 405 15.48 16.63 13.96
CA GLU A 405 15.28 15.17 13.96
C GLU A 405 13.77 14.84 13.82
N VAL A 406 13.42 13.75 13.14
CA VAL A 406 12.04 13.23 13.13
C VAL A 406 12.04 11.79 13.63
N ARG A 407 11.43 11.54 14.80
CA ARG A 407 11.40 10.25 15.47
C ARG A 407 9.96 9.86 15.80
N ILE A 408 9.50 8.77 15.23
CA ILE A 408 8.16 8.20 15.42
C ILE A 408 8.36 6.69 15.60
N ARG A 409 8.33 6.21 16.84
CA ARG A 409 8.72 4.83 17.14
C ARG A 409 7.81 4.15 18.15
N SER A 410 8.03 2.86 18.40
CA SER A 410 7.43 2.21 19.57
C SER A 410 7.82 2.92 20.85
N GLY A 411 6.93 2.90 21.83
CA GLY A 411 7.18 3.39 23.19
C GLY A 411 6.73 2.38 24.23
N LEU A 412 7.18 2.60 25.46
CA LEU A 412 6.73 1.81 26.61
C LEU A 412 5.39 2.36 27.10
N VAL A 413 4.38 1.50 27.16
CA VAL A 413 3.06 1.82 27.71
C VAL A 413 2.80 0.88 28.89
N ARG A 414 2.51 1.46 30.05
CA ARG A 414 2.15 0.70 31.25
C ARG A 414 0.71 0.22 31.12
N ASP A 415 0.50 -1.08 30.99
CA ASP A 415 -0.80 -1.73 31.05
C ASP A 415 -1.04 -2.19 32.49
N ASP A 416 -2.15 -1.74 33.10
CA ASP A 416 -2.54 -2.09 34.48
C ASP A 416 -2.51 -3.60 34.76
N LYS A 417 -2.73 -4.44 33.74
CA LYS A 417 -2.78 -5.91 33.88
C LYS A 417 -1.49 -6.62 33.47
N LYS A 418 -0.70 -6.04 32.57
CA LYS A 418 0.46 -6.70 31.94
C LYS A 418 1.79 -6.06 32.32
N GLY A 419 1.78 -4.98 33.09
CA GLY A 419 2.95 -4.17 33.36
C GLY A 419 3.36 -3.35 32.14
N ASP A 420 4.63 -2.97 32.08
CA ASP A 420 5.17 -2.19 30.97
C ASP A 420 5.25 -3.04 29.70
N THR A 421 4.52 -2.62 28.67
CA THR A 421 4.47 -3.28 27.36
C THR A 421 4.98 -2.34 26.29
N ILE A 422 5.77 -2.82 25.35
CA ILE A 422 6.20 -2.00 24.22
C ILE A 422 5.07 -2.00 23.19
N VAL A 423 4.54 -0.81 22.92
CA VAL A 423 3.43 -0.59 21.99
C VAL A 423 3.96 0.13 20.75
N PRO A 424 3.72 -0.40 19.54
CA PRO A 424 4.10 0.28 18.30
C PRO A 424 3.34 1.58 18.15
N THR A 425 3.96 2.58 17.51
CA THR A 425 3.20 3.73 17.04
C THR A 425 2.31 3.29 15.88
N GLU A 426 1.01 3.47 16.04
CA GLU A 426 0.01 3.09 15.05
C GLU A 426 -0.46 4.31 14.25
N THR A 427 -0.54 4.18 12.93
CA THR A 427 -1.05 5.26 12.08
C THR A 427 -1.74 4.70 10.83
N SER A 428 -2.60 5.46 10.17
CA SER A 428 -3.14 5.01 8.87
C SER A 428 -2.17 5.21 7.72
N TRP A 429 -1.44 6.32 7.70
CA TRP A 429 -0.43 6.64 6.69
C TRP A 429 0.50 7.75 7.16
N ILE A 430 1.67 7.85 6.54
CA ILE A 430 2.66 8.92 6.77
C ILE A 430 3.04 9.50 5.40
N ASP A 431 2.87 10.81 5.24
CA ASP A 431 3.20 11.55 4.03
C ASP A 431 4.17 12.70 4.35
N ILE A 432 5.45 12.47 4.07
CA ILE A 432 6.54 13.40 4.28
C ILE A 432 7.08 13.81 2.90
N ARG A 433 7.05 15.10 2.57
CA ARG A 433 7.52 15.61 1.28
C ARG A 433 8.32 16.87 1.47
N SER A 434 9.32 17.10 0.62
CA SER A 434 10.01 18.39 0.50
C SER A 434 10.43 19.03 1.82
N ILE A 435 10.87 18.20 2.79
CA ILE A 435 11.39 18.66 4.07
C ILE A 435 12.92 18.62 4.08
N ASP A 436 13.50 19.43 4.96
CA ASP A 436 14.92 19.36 5.32
C ASP A 436 15.05 18.87 6.77
N VAL A 437 15.68 17.72 6.96
CA VAL A 437 15.97 17.13 8.27
C VAL A 437 17.47 17.14 8.48
N ARG A 438 17.97 17.82 9.52
CA ARG A 438 19.43 17.92 9.73
C ARG A 438 20.06 16.61 10.23
N GLY A 439 19.33 15.86 11.04
CA GLY A 439 19.72 14.59 11.64
C GLY A 439 18.94 13.42 11.05
N ASP A 440 18.57 12.48 11.91
CA ASP A 440 17.93 11.22 11.52
C ASP A 440 16.41 11.35 11.33
N VAL A 441 15.88 10.47 10.46
CA VAL A 441 14.45 10.16 10.36
C VAL A 441 14.25 8.73 10.85
N ASP A 442 13.82 8.59 12.09
CA ASP A 442 13.59 7.31 12.76
C ASP A 442 12.09 7.01 12.79
N LEU A 443 11.66 6.06 11.97
CA LEU A 443 10.31 5.53 11.86
C LEU A 443 10.26 4.05 12.26
N THR A 444 11.09 3.66 13.24
CA THR A 444 11.24 2.28 13.67
C THR A 444 9.97 1.76 14.33
N HIS A 445 9.58 0.52 14.04
CA HIS A 445 8.41 -0.16 14.62
C HIS A 445 7.06 0.54 14.42
N ILE A 446 6.91 1.34 13.37
CA ILE A 446 5.60 1.87 13.00
C ILE A 446 4.72 0.74 12.47
N LYS A 447 3.46 0.76 12.88
CA LYS A 447 2.42 -0.09 12.33
C LYS A 447 1.41 0.75 11.57
N THR A 448 1.36 0.60 10.25
CA THR A 448 0.30 1.23 9.46
C THR A 448 -0.93 0.32 9.40
N ARG A 449 -2.11 0.87 9.66
CA ARG A 449 -3.37 0.13 9.54
C ARG A 449 -3.86 0.14 8.09
N GLU A 450 -4.39 -0.99 7.62
CA GLU A 450 -5.18 -0.98 6.39
C GLU A 450 -6.30 0.05 6.53
N SER A 451 -6.41 0.95 5.56
CA SER A 451 -7.42 1.99 5.59
C SER A 451 -8.81 1.36 5.58
N MET A 452 -9.49 1.39 6.73
CA MET A 452 -10.86 0.90 6.88
C MET A 452 -11.83 1.87 6.18
N GLY A 453 -11.92 1.78 4.85
CA GLY A 453 -13.05 2.28 4.07
C GLY A 453 -13.38 3.78 4.19
N PHE A 454 -12.48 4.63 4.69
CA PHE A 454 -12.72 6.07 4.68
C PHE A 454 -12.65 6.56 3.23
N ASP A 455 -13.75 7.11 2.69
CA ASP A 455 -13.91 7.53 1.29
C ASP A 455 -12.83 8.52 0.78
N GLN A 456 -12.06 9.16 1.66
CA GLN A 456 -10.92 10.02 1.28
C GLN A 456 -9.56 9.30 1.24
N ALA A 457 -9.48 8.06 1.69
CA ALA A 457 -8.24 7.30 1.67
C ALA A 457 -7.90 6.73 0.29
N SER A 458 -8.81 6.83 -0.69
CA SER A 458 -8.54 6.43 -2.08
C SER A 458 -7.35 7.16 -2.70
N ASP A 459 -7.06 8.37 -2.21
CA ASP A 459 -5.98 9.21 -2.77
C ASP A 459 -4.59 8.75 -2.29
N TYR A 460 -4.53 7.94 -1.23
CA TYR A 460 -3.29 7.47 -0.62
C TYR A 460 -3.17 5.96 -0.78
N GLU A 461 -2.83 5.49 -1.99
CA GLU A 461 -2.46 4.08 -2.24
C GLU A 461 -1.23 3.62 -1.41
N THR A 462 -0.48 4.57 -0.87
CA THR A 462 0.75 4.34 -0.11
C THR A 462 0.54 4.60 1.37
N SER A 463 1.02 3.68 2.19
CA SER A 463 1.00 3.86 3.64
C SER A 463 2.16 4.71 4.14
N LEU A 464 3.30 4.73 3.44
CA LEU A 464 4.45 5.56 3.82
C LEU A 464 5.07 6.22 2.59
N GLN A 465 5.19 7.55 2.60
CA GLN A 465 5.87 8.34 1.56
C GLN A 465 6.89 9.30 2.18
N LEU A 466 8.14 9.24 1.72
CA LEU A 466 9.17 10.25 1.87
C LEU A 466 9.61 10.65 0.45
N ILE A 467 9.25 11.86 0.00
CA ILE A 467 9.48 12.28 -1.39
C ILE A 467 10.20 13.62 -1.44
N SER A 468 11.27 13.70 -2.22
CA SER A 468 12.04 14.95 -2.42
C SER A 468 12.57 15.56 -1.11
N CYS A 469 12.95 14.72 -0.14
CA CYS A 469 13.46 15.17 1.16
C CYS A 469 14.98 15.27 1.14
N SER A 470 15.52 16.23 1.90
CA SER A 470 16.93 16.35 2.25
C SER A 470 17.08 15.88 3.70
N ILE A 471 17.78 14.77 3.93
CA ILE A 471 17.97 14.18 5.26
C ILE A 471 19.47 14.09 5.50
N GLY A 472 20.00 14.84 6.46
CA GLY A 472 21.42 14.87 6.78
C GLY A 472 21.92 13.59 7.45
N GLY A 473 21.06 12.92 8.22
CA GLY A 473 21.34 11.65 8.89
C GLY A 473 20.78 10.44 8.15
N SER A 474 20.44 9.41 8.92
CA SER A 474 19.94 8.11 8.44
C SER A 474 18.41 8.04 8.46
N ILE A 475 17.85 7.18 7.60
CA ILE A 475 16.44 6.75 7.69
C ILE A 475 16.40 5.38 8.35
N ARG A 476 15.67 5.22 9.45
CA ARG A 476 15.44 3.92 10.07
C ARG A 476 13.96 3.56 9.98
N LEU A 477 13.61 2.56 9.20
CA LEU A 477 12.24 1.99 9.16
C LEU A 477 12.17 0.65 9.90
N GLY A 478 13.33 -0.01 9.99
CA GLY A 478 13.49 -1.33 10.56
C GLY A 478 13.29 -1.41 12.08
N SER A 479 13.50 -2.60 12.62
CA SER A 479 13.57 -2.83 14.06
C SER A 479 15.02 -2.75 14.50
N VAL A 480 15.32 -1.81 15.40
CA VAL A 480 16.54 -1.87 16.20
C VAL A 480 16.32 -2.91 17.30
N ASP A 481 17.38 -3.65 17.65
CA ASP A 481 17.38 -4.65 18.72
C ASP A 481 16.54 -4.17 19.91
N ALA A 482 15.49 -4.92 20.27
CA ALA A 482 14.54 -4.52 21.32
C ALA A 482 15.25 -4.25 22.66
N LYS A 483 16.44 -4.83 22.85
CA LYS A 483 17.35 -4.50 23.95
C LYS A 483 17.75 -3.03 23.96
N ALA A 484 18.07 -2.43 22.81
CA ALA A 484 18.41 -1.02 22.73
C ALA A 484 17.23 -0.15 23.20
N ILE A 485 15.99 -0.54 22.85
CA ILE A 485 14.80 0.15 23.35
C ILE A 485 14.63 -0.04 24.85
N ILE A 486 14.79 -1.27 25.35
CA ILE A 486 14.70 -1.54 26.79
C ILE A 486 15.79 -0.80 27.56
N PHE A 487 17.03 -0.71 27.05
CA PHE A 487 18.11 0.06 27.67
C PHE A 487 17.86 1.56 27.60
N ASP A 488 17.45 2.11 26.45
CA ASP A 488 17.04 3.52 26.31
C ASP A 488 15.92 3.88 27.29
N LEU A 489 15.01 2.95 27.56
CA LEU A 489 13.91 3.11 28.50
C LEU A 489 14.32 2.89 29.96
N ALA A 490 15.22 1.94 30.22
CA ALA A 490 15.76 1.66 31.55
C ALA A 490 16.59 2.85 32.06
N ASP A 491 17.40 3.46 31.19
CA ASP A 491 18.13 4.69 31.50
C ASP A 491 17.19 5.86 31.82
N GLN A 492 15.95 5.85 31.33
CA GLN A 492 14.93 6.84 31.71
C GLN A 492 14.24 6.51 33.04
N THR A 493 14.24 5.25 33.49
CA THR A 493 13.57 4.82 34.73
C THR A 493 14.48 4.72 35.95
N ASP A 494 15.80 4.57 35.79
CA ASP A 494 16.73 4.20 36.88
C ASP A 494 17.19 5.36 37.80
N SER A 495 16.38 6.43 37.98
CA SER A 495 16.76 7.55 38.86
C SER A 495 16.14 7.56 40.26
N SER A 496 15.33 6.57 40.65
CA SER A 496 14.76 6.51 42.00
C SER A 496 14.54 5.08 42.49
N ASP A 497 15.17 4.75 43.63
CA ASP A 497 14.93 3.60 44.50
C ASP A 497 15.50 2.24 44.08
N SER A 498 16.82 2.09 44.28
CA SER A 498 17.47 0.78 44.45
C SER A 498 18.03 0.63 45.87
N SER A 499 17.18 0.27 46.82
CA SER A 499 17.60 -0.42 48.03
C SER A 499 16.55 -1.47 48.42
N ASP A 500 17.00 -2.71 48.50
CA ASP A 500 16.38 -3.84 49.20
C ASP A 500 15.22 -4.58 48.51
N SER A 501 15.54 -5.55 47.64
CA SER A 501 14.87 -6.87 47.67
C SER A 501 15.58 -7.91 46.78
N SER A 502 16.59 -8.57 47.35
CA SER A 502 17.02 -9.89 46.91
C SER A 502 15.99 -10.92 47.41
N ASP A 503 15.22 -11.58 46.54
CA ASP A 503 14.71 -12.97 46.71
C ASP A 503 13.48 -13.30 45.83
N SER A 504 13.59 -13.26 44.49
CA SER A 504 12.55 -13.88 43.63
C SER A 504 13.12 -14.50 42.34
N SER A 505 13.99 -15.48 42.50
CA SER A 505 14.29 -16.46 41.45
C SER A 505 13.15 -17.49 41.39
N ASP A 506 12.26 -17.43 40.38
CA ASP A 506 11.60 -18.62 39.77
C ASP A 506 10.41 -18.33 38.81
N SER A 507 10.10 -17.10 38.45
CA SER A 507 9.07 -16.86 37.41
C SER A 507 9.65 -16.99 35.99
N SER A 508 9.95 -18.22 35.56
CA SER A 508 10.31 -18.56 34.17
C SER A 508 9.12 -18.58 33.20
N ASP A 509 7.92 -18.19 33.65
CA ASP A 509 6.70 -18.35 32.89
C ASP A 509 6.39 -17.12 32.03
N SER A 510 6.51 -17.33 30.71
CA SER A 510 5.87 -16.55 29.64
C SER A 510 6.37 -15.12 29.43
N SER A 511 7.69 -14.95 29.26
CA SER A 511 8.19 -13.83 28.44
C SER A 511 7.63 -13.98 27.02
N ASN A 512 6.42 -13.49 26.80
CA ASN A 512 5.83 -13.33 25.48
C ASN A 512 6.85 -12.53 24.67
N ASN A 513 7.55 -13.22 23.77
CA ASN A 513 8.49 -12.61 22.83
C ASN A 513 7.70 -11.66 21.94
N TYR A 514 7.49 -10.43 22.40
CA TYR A 514 6.94 -9.35 21.61
C TYR A 514 7.93 -9.08 20.49
N ARG A 515 7.66 -9.68 19.33
CA ARG A 515 8.39 -9.40 18.10
C ARG A 515 7.95 -8.02 17.63
N LEU A 516 8.70 -7.01 18.07
CA LEU A 516 8.54 -5.66 17.55
C LEU A 516 9.07 -5.64 16.13
N ARG A 517 8.11 -5.65 15.21
CA ARG A 517 8.35 -5.60 13.78
C ARG A 517 7.62 -4.39 13.23
N GLY A 518 8.31 -3.54 12.47
CA GLY A 518 7.64 -2.52 11.67
C GLY A 518 6.73 -3.21 10.65
N GLU A 519 5.46 -2.83 10.59
CA GLU A 519 4.47 -3.41 9.69
C GLU A 519 3.78 -2.30 8.92
N ILE A 520 4.08 -2.22 7.62
CA ILE A 520 3.49 -1.25 6.72
C ILE A 520 2.52 -2.01 5.81
N SER A 521 1.23 -1.72 5.95
CA SER A 521 0.12 -2.38 5.26
C SER A 521 0.04 -2.12 3.76
N GLY A 522 0.80 -1.16 3.23
CA GLY A 522 0.78 -0.78 1.82
C GLY A 522 2.16 -0.38 1.31
N ASP A 523 2.19 0.42 0.24
CA ASP A 523 3.45 0.79 -0.40
C ASP A 523 4.29 1.77 0.44
N VAL A 524 5.61 1.60 0.35
CA VAL A 524 6.64 2.51 0.86
C VAL A 524 7.31 3.21 -0.31
N LYS A 525 7.18 4.53 -0.41
CA LYS A 525 7.87 5.35 -1.42
C LYS A 525 8.93 6.22 -0.76
N LEU A 526 10.21 5.94 -1.00
CA LEU A 526 11.36 6.76 -0.62
C LEU A 526 12.05 7.31 -1.89
N THR A 527 11.32 8.03 -2.73
CA THR A 527 11.80 8.47 -4.06
C THR A 527 12.37 9.87 -4.07
N ALA A 528 13.39 10.11 -4.90
CA ALA A 528 14.02 11.40 -5.13
C ALA A 528 14.57 12.08 -3.85
N ASN A 529 15.02 11.28 -2.87
CA ASN A 529 15.57 11.81 -1.61
C ASN A 529 17.08 11.97 -1.69
N LYS A 530 17.62 12.90 -0.91
CA LYS A 530 19.06 13.03 -0.64
C LYS A 530 19.30 12.69 0.83
N ILE A 531 19.97 11.57 1.08
CA ILE A 531 20.15 10.99 2.41
C ILE A 531 21.65 10.96 2.70
N GLY A 532 22.08 11.70 3.73
CA GLY A 532 23.47 11.82 4.13
C GLY A 532 24.00 10.61 4.91
N GLY A 533 23.11 9.84 5.54
CA GLY A 533 23.42 8.59 6.24
C GLY A 533 22.87 7.35 5.53
N SER A 534 22.56 6.33 6.32
CA SER A 534 22.12 5.01 5.85
C SER A 534 20.60 4.88 5.80
N ILE A 535 20.08 3.91 5.03
CA ILE A 535 18.69 3.44 5.13
C ILE A 535 18.68 2.07 5.81
N ASP A 536 18.05 1.97 6.97
CA ASP A 536 17.87 0.72 7.71
C ASP A 536 16.44 0.17 7.56
N LEU A 537 16.34 -0.98 6.89
CA LEU A 537 15.12 -1.74 6.61
C LEU A 537 15.09 -3.09 7.37
N THR A 538 15.99 -3.28 8.35
CA THR A 538 16.11 -4.52 9.11
C THR A 538 14.78 -4.92 9.73
N ASN A 539 14.35 -6.17 9.58
CA ASN A 539 13.07 -6.68 10.12
C ASN A 539 11.80 -5.92 9.68
N LEU A 540 11.82 -5.09 8.64
CA LEU A 540 10.60 -4.41 8.18
C LEU A 540 9.66 -5.38 7.44
N MET A 541 8.36 -5.30 7.67
CA MET A 541 7.33 -5.93 6.83
C MET A 541 6.59 -4.87 6.04
N VAL A 542 6.55 -5.02 4.73
CA VAL A 542 5.78 -4.17 3.83
C VAL A 542 4.84 -5.07 3.04
N ASN A 543 3.54 -4.89 3.20
CA ASN A 543 2.51 -5.56 2.40
C ASN A 543 2.27 -4.76 1.11
N GLY A 544 3.33 -4.56 0.35
CA GLY A 544 3.37 -3.71 -0.84
C GLY A 544 4.79 -3.57 -1.37
N LYS A 545 4.99 -2.62 -2.29
CA LYS A 545 6.32 -2.34 -2.86
C LYS A 545 7.12 -1.33 -2.04
N ILE A 546 8.44 -1.45 -2.11
CA ILE A 546 9.39 -0.44 -1.64
C ILE A 546 10.01 0.22 -2.86
N ASP A 547 9.82 1.53 -3.01
CA ASP A 547 10.27 2.31 -4.15
C ASP A 547 11.30 3.37 -3.71
N LEU A 548 12.57 3.13 -4.01
CA LEU A 548 13.71 3.99 -3.72
C LEU A 548 14.13 4.86 -4.93
N ARG A 549 13.37 4.87 -6.03
CA ARG A 549 13.81 5.47 -7.31
C ARG A 549 14.38 6.88 -7.18
N ASP A 550 15.44 7.12 -7.95
CA ASP A 550 16.12 8.42 -8.07
C ASP A 550 16.68 8.99 -6.75
N SER A 551 16.80 8.17 -5.69
CA SER A 551 17.37 8.61 -4.41
C SER A 551 18.90 8.51 -4.39
N GLN A 552 19.52 9.47 -3.69
CA GLN A 552 20.95 9.55 -3.42
C GLN A 552 21.20 9.25 -1.95
N ILE A 553 22.03 8.23 -1.67
CA ILE A 553 22.33 7.72 -0.34
C ILE A 553 23.84 7.72 -0.18
N ASN A 554 24.35 8.52 0.74
CA ASN A 554 25.80 8.71 0.92
C ASN A 554 26.45 7.61 1.76
N ASP A 555 25.68 6.70 2.32
CA ASP A 555 26.18 5.62 3.17
C ASP A 555 25.56 4.29 2.70
N HIS A 556 24.91 3.53 3.57
CA HIS A 556 24.49 2.16 3.28
C HIS A 556 22.97 2.00 3.09
N ILE A 557 22.57 0.90 2.44
CA ILE A 557 21.21 0.34 2.57
C ILE A 557 21.33 -0.99 3.30
N TYR A 558 20.69 -1.11 4.46
CA TYR A 558 20.74 -2.29 5.30
C TYR A 558 19.38 -3.01 5.36
N ALA A 559 19.38 -4.27 4.97
CA ALA A 559 18.30 -5.22 5.21
C ALA A 559 18.89 -6.62 5.53
N PRO A 560 19.79 -6.74 6.53
CA PRO A 560 20.43 -8.00 6.88
C PRO A 560 19.44 -9.03 7.45
N SER A 561 19.79 -10.31 7.40
CA SER A 561 19.11 -11.33 8.19
C SER A 561 19.54 -11.20 9.65
N ASP A 562 18.59 -11.04 10.55
CA ASP A 562 18.87 -10.74 11.96
C ASP A 562 19.10 -12.03 12.78
N ASP A 563 20.03 -12.85 12.31
CA ASP A 563 20.29 -14.17 12.88
C ASP A 563 21.24 -14.13 14.09
N LYS A 564 21.98 -13.02 14.26
CA LYS A 564 22.96 -12.87 15.35
C LYS A 564 22.33 -12.71 16.74
N ILE A 565 21.06 -12.33 16.82
CA ILE A 565 20.40 -12.06 18.11
C ILE A 565 20.05 -13.36 18.86
N ASN A 566 19.94 -14.50 18.17
CA ASN A 566 19.43 -15.74 18.78
C ASN A 566 20.53 -16.75 19.12
N GLY A 567 21.32 -16.45 20.15
CA GLY A 567 22.06 -17.46 20.93
C GLY A 567 21.14 -18.36 21.78
N VAL A 568 19.82 -18.18 21.71
CA VAL A 568 18.83 -18.87 22.54
C VAL A 568 17.88 -19.66 21.63
N GLY A 569 17.96 -20.99 21.70
CA GLY A 569 17.36 -21.95 20.75
C GLY A 569 15.83 -22.08 20.75
N TYR A 570 15.08 -21.00 20.93
CA TYR A 570 13.62 -21.02 20.74
C TYR A 570 13.30 -20.70 19.29
N GLY A 571 12.30 -21.37 18.69
CA GLY A 571 11.93 -21.26 17.28
C GLY A 571 11.48 -19.85 16.85
N VAL A 572 12.43 -18.92 16.75
CA VAL A 572 12.17 -17.55 16.38
C VAL A 572 11.87 -17.48 14.89
N SER A 573 10.66 -17.04 14.54
CA SER A 573 10.25 -16.86 13.16
C SER A 573 11.15 -15.83 12.48
N LYS A 574 11.73 -16.21 11.35
CA LYS A 574 11.72 -15.43 10.11
C LYS A 574 11.88 -13.91 10.25
N SER A 575 12.99 -13.47 10.84
CA SER A 575 13.47 -12.07 10.83
C SER A 575 14.05 -11.71 9.46
N GLY A 576 13.90 -10.44 9.04
CA GLY A 576 14.31 -9.95 7.72
C GLY A 576 13.30 -8.99 7.07
N LEU A 577 13.74 -8.28 6.04
CA LEU A 577 12.91 -7.41 5.22
C LEU A 577 11.94 -8.27 4.40
N VAL A 578 10.65 -7.96 4.42
CA VAL A 578 9.65 -8.64 3.59
C VAL A 578 8.88 -7.61 2.79
N CYS A 579 8.86 -7.71 1.45
CA CYS A 579 8.07 -6.85 0.57
C CYS A 579 7.61 -7.58 -0.71
N ASP A 580 6.72 -6.96 -1.48
CA ASP A 580 6.24 -7.52 -2.76
C ASP A 580 7.14 -7.16 -3.94
N GLU A 581 7.84 -6.03 -3.87
CA GLU A 581 8.78 -5.53 -4.89
C GLU A 581 9.78 -4.58 -4.20
N LEU A 582 11.04 -4.58 -4.67
CA LEU A 582 12.04 -3.60 -4.27
C LEU A 582 12.57 -2.88 -5.50
N ASN A 583 12.16 -1.64 -5.71
CA ASN A 583 12.55 -0.82 -6.84
C ASN A 583 13.64 0.18 -6.42
N MET A 584 14.85 -0.02 -6.93
CA MET A 584 16.05 0.81 -6.73
C MET A 584 16.56 1.38 -8.07
N GLN A 585 15.68 1.56 -9.05
CA GLN A 585 16.07 2.10 -10.35
C GLN A 585 16.65 3.52 -10.18
N LEU A 586 17.78 3.78 -10.83
CA LEU A 586 18.52 5.06 -10.79
C LEU A 586 18.98 5.51 -9.39
N VAL A 587 18.98 4.60 -8.40
CA VAL A 587 19.52 4.90 -7.06
C VAL A 587 21.04 5.06 -7.13
N SER A 588 21.57 6.03 -6.40
CA SER A 588 23.01 6.20 -6.16
C SER A 588 23.31 5.91 -4.69
N VAL A 589 24.16 4.92 -4.41
CA VAL A 589 24.61 4.53 -3.07
C VAL A 589 26.13 4.61 -3.00
N GLU A 590 26.67 5.42 -2.10
CA GLU A 590 28.13 5.52 -1.91
C GLU A 590 28.70 4.34 -1.10
N GLY A 591 27.92 3.79 -0.17
CA GLY A 591 28.29 2.63 0.63
C GLY A 591 27.75 1.29 0.08
N ASP A 592 27.69 0.33 0.99
CA ASP A 592 27.19 -1.03 0.76
C ASP A 592 25.64 -1.10 0.70
N VAL A 593 25.13 -2.02 -0.10
CA VAL A 593 23.72 -2.44 -0.16
C VAL A 593 23.64 -3.89 0.31
N ASP A 594 23.20 -4.09 1.55
CA ASP A 594 23.01 -5.41 2.17
C ASP A 594 21.54 -5.82 2.09
N LEU A 595 21.21 -6.78 1.21
CA LEU A 595 19.87 -7.34 1.08
C LEU A 595 19.83 -8.81 1.52
N THR A 596 20.70 -9.21 2.43
CA THR A 596 20.85 -10.62 2.82
C THR A 596 19.65 -11.17 3.59
N GLY A 597 18.84 -10.31 4.20
CA GLY A 597 17.57 -10.62 4.85
C GLY A 597 16.33 -10.31 4.01
N LEU A 598 16.47 -9.95 2.73
CA LEU A 598 15.34 -9.60 1.86
C LEU A 598 14.53 -10.83 1.45
N ARG A 599 13.22 -10.77 1.66
CA ARG A 599 12.26 -11.79 1.22
C ARG A 599 11.14 -11.17 0.43
N LEU A 600 10.86 -11.81 -0.68
CA LEU A 600 9.93 -11.32 -1.67
C LEU A 600 8.65 -12.14 -1.62
N LYS A 601 7.55 -11.49 -1.24
CA LYS A 601 6.21 -12.11 -1.24
C LYS A 601 5.58 -11.91 -2.61
N SER A 602 5.23 -13.01 -3.29
CA SER A 602 4.41 -12.91 -4.49
C SER A 602 2.95 -12.76 -4.10
N ALA A 603 2.47 -11.52 -3.98
CA ALA A 603 1.04 -11.26 -3.94
C ALA A 603 0.44 -11.55 -5.33
N ASN A 604 -0.54 -12.46 -5.39
CA ASN A 604 -1.36 -12.74 -6.58
C ASN A 604 -0.60 -13.29 -7.81
N ASN A 605 0.41 -14.15 -7.63
CA ASN A 605 1.23 -14.70 -8.72
C ASN A 605 1.88 -13.63 -9.60
N LYS A 606 2.01 -12.38 -9.13
CA LYS A 606 2.77 -11.37 -9.85
C LYS A 606 4.24 -11.70 -9.75
N LEU A 607 4.95 -11.48 -10.86
CA LEU A 607 6.39 -11.55 -10.92
C LEU A 607 6.95 -10.56 -9.89
N VAL A 608 7.64 -11.07 -8.90
CA VAL A 608 8.29 -10.23 -7.91
C VAL A 608 9.61 -9.73 -8.47
N VAL A 609 9.93 -8.45 -8.31
CA VAL A 609 11.12 -7.85 -8.92
C VAL A 609 11.96 -7.09 -7.90
N VAL A 610 13.27 -7.35 -7.90
CA VAL A 610 14.28 -6.41 -7.37
C VAL A 610 14.81 -5.64 -8.56
N ASN A 611 14.37 -4.40 -8.76
CA ASN A 611 14.72 -3.59 -9.93
C ASN A 611 15.78 -2.55 -9.54
N ALA A 612 17.06 -2.82 -9.78
CA ALA A 612 18.17 -1.87 -9.58
C ALA A 612 18.73 -1.37 -10.92
N ARG A 613 17.87 -1.16 -11.93
CA ARG A 613 18.32 -0.71 -13.25
C ARG A 613 19.01 0.65 -13.18
N ASN A 614 20.15 0.77 -13.86
CA ASN A 614 20.96 1.99 -13.93
C ASN A 614 21.32 2.58 -12.55
N SER A 615 21.35 1.76 -11.49
CA SER A 615 21.83 2.20 -10.19
C SER A 615 23.34 2.38 -10.20
N VAL A 616 23.86 3.17 -9.27
CA VAL A 616 25.30 3.34 -9.03
C VAL A 616 25.57 2.98 -7.58
N ILE A 617 26.36 1.94 -7.33
CA ILE A 617 26.69 1.44 -5.99
C ILE A 617 28.21 1.33 -5.92
N THR A 618 28.87 2.21 -5.17
CA THR A 618 30.33 2.19 -5.01
C THR A 618 30.81 1.25 -3.90
N GLY A 619 29.90 0.75 -3.07
CA GLY A 619 30.21 -0.32 -2.12
C GLY A 619 29.89 -1.72 -2.63
N ARG A 620 29.64 -2.61 -1.69
CA ARG A 620 29.26 -4.01 -1.90
C ARG A 620 27.75 -4.13 -2.05
N PHE A 621 27.29 -4.79 -3.12
CA PHE A 621 25.92 -5.22 -3.29
C PHE A 621 25.78 -6.69 -2.88
N LEU A 622 25.26 -6.94 -1.68
CA LEU A 622 25.20 -8.24 -1.04
C LEU A 622 23.79 -8.84 -1.20
N LEU A 623 23.68 -9.88 -2.03
CA LEU A 623 22.55 -10.81 -2.07
C LEU A 623 22.96 -12.17 -1.50
N TYR A 624 23.99 -12.18 -0.65
CA TYR A 624 24.64 -13.39 -0.18
C TYR A 624 24.47 -13.54 1.33
N PRO A 625 23.73 -14.54 1.80
CA PRO A 625 23.70 -14.81 3.23
C PRO A 625 25.11 -15.15 3.70
N ASN A 626 25.57 -14.50 4.77
CA ASN A 626 26.84 -14.88 5.38
C ASN A 626 26.83 -16.39 5.63
N ASP A 627 27.86 -17.11 5.14
CA ASP A 627 28.05 -18.58 5.25
C ASP A 627 28.10 -19.13 6.68
N ALA A 628 27.74 -18.31 7.66
CA ALA A 628 27.48 -18.75 9.01
C ALA A 628 26.39 -19.83 8.94
N LYS A 629 26.83 -21.07 9.11
CA LYS A 629 25.97 -22.12 9.61
C LYS A 629 25.68 -21.76 11.06
N ASN A 630 24.44 -21.90 11.50
CA ASN A 630 24.13 -21.85 12.92
C ASN A 630 24.88 -23.00 13.66
N ALA A 631 24.84 -22.99 14.99
CA ALA A 631 25.49 -24.02 15.80
C ALA A 631 25.02 -25.46 15.46
N SER A 632 23.83 -25.63 14.88
CA SER A 632 23.29 -26.90 14.40
C SER A 632 23.71 -27.28 12.98
N GLY A 633 24.59 -26.50 12.34
CA GLY A 633 25.10 -26.77 11.00
C GLY A 633 24.12 -26.49 9.86
N GLN A 634 22.92 -25.97 10.17
CA GLN A 634 21.97 -25.50 9.18
C GLN A 634 22.41 -24.14 8.66
N PHE A 635 22.27 -23.95 7.36
CA PHE A 635 22.44 -22.64 6.78
C PHE A 635 21.44 -21.68 7.41
N LEU A 636 21.91 -20.50 7.81
CA LEU A 636 21.06 -19.43 8.33
C LEU A 636 19.97 -19.06 7.32
N GLU A 637 18.95 -18.32 7.74
CA GLU A 637 17.94 -17.94 6.77
C GLU A 637 18.53 -16.96 5.75
N HIS A 638 18.05 -17.03 4.51
CA HIS A 638 18.66 -16.35 3.39
C HIS A 638 17.67 -15.39 2.74
N ALA A 639 18.21 -14.48 1.92
CA ALA A 639 17.41 -13.75 0.97
C ALA A 639 16.64 -14.76 0.09
N ASP A 640 15.33 -14.60 0.02
CA ASP A 640 14.43 -15.50 -0.71
C ASP A 640 13.67 -14.69 -1.76
N PHE A 641 14.08 -14.86 -3.01
CA PHE A 641 13.45 -14.18 -4.14
C PHE A 641 12.27 -14.96 -4.72
N GLY A 642 11.99 -16.18 -4.24
CA GLY A 642 10.96 -17.05 -4.83
C GLY A 642 11.14 -17.23 -6.34
N ASN A 643 10.10 -16.92 -7.12
CA ASN A 643 10.13 -16.87 -8.59
C ASN A 643 10.47 -15.48 -9.13
N GLY A 644 11.11 -14.65 -8.31
CA GLY A 644 11.38 -13.25 -8.61
C GLY A 644 12.52 -13.03 -9.60
N VAL A 645 12.58 -11.81 -10.14
CA VAL A 645 13.63 -11.35 -11.04
C VAL A 645 14.47 -10.30 -10.34
N VAL A 646 15.78 -10.48 -10.35
CA VAL A 646 16.73 -9.46 -9.92
C VAL A 646 17.29 -8.79 -11.17
N ASP A 647 16.90 -7.54 -11.40
CA ASP A 647 17.26 -6.78 -12.58
C ASP A 647 18.25 -5.66 -12.24
N LEU A 648 19.51 -5.89 -12.60
CA LEU A 648 20.64 -4.98 -12.45
C LEU A 648 21.03 -4.34 -13.79
N SER A 649 20.11 -4.25 -14.76
CA SER A 649 20.47 -3.81 -16.11
C SER A 649 21.01 -2.38 -16.11
N GLY A 650 22.19 -2.18 -16.70
CA GLY A 650 22.88 -0.88 -16.75
C GLY A 650 23.45 -0.39 -15.43
N ALA A 651 23.34 -1.17 -14.34
CA ALA A 651 23.88 -0.79 -13.03
C ALA A 651 25.41 -0.70 -13.04
N LYS A 652 25.97 0.19 -12.24
CA LYS A 652 27.40 0.30 -11.95
C LYS A 652 27.62 -0.12 -10.51
N ILE A 653 28.29 -1.24 -10.28
CA ILE A 653 28.47 -1.84 -8.96
C ILE A 653 29.94 -2.15 -8.74
N ASP A 654 30.56 -1.57 -7.72
CA ASP A 654 31.99 -1.80 -7.47
C ASP A 654 32.25 -3.24 -7.01
N HIS A 655 31.38 -3.81 -6.17
CA HIS A 655 31.49 -5.21 -5.75
C HIS A 655 30.13 -5.91 -5.63
N LEU A 656 29.81 -6.81 -6.55
CA LEU A 656 28.59 -7.62 -6.52
C LEU A 656 28.85 -8.99 -5.89
N ILE A 657 28.12 -9.33 -4.82
CA ILE A 657 28.20 -10.63 -4.14
C ILE A 657 26.83 -11.33 -4.17
N VAL A 658 26.74 -12.50 -4.83
CA VAL A 658 25.47 -13.20 -5.05
C VAL A 658 25.56 -14.69 -4.70
N SER A 659 24.51 -15.24 -4.08
CA SER A 659 24.30 -16.69 -3.97
C SER A 659 23.23 -17.15 -4.94
N GLY A 660 23.43 -18.26 -5.65
CA GLY A 660 22.34 -18.96 -6.34
C GLY A 660 21.34 -19.62 -5.40
N VAL A 661 21.65 -19.75 -4.10
CA VAL A 661 20.69 -20.27 -3.10
C VAL A 661 19.47 -19.36 -2.98
N CYS A 662 19.64 -18.05 -3.17
CA CYS A 662 18.56 -17.06 -3.13
C CYS A 662 17.58 -17.16 -4.30
N PHE A 663 17.93 -17.95 -5.32
CA PHE A 663 17.18 -18.18 -6.56
C PHE A 663 16.57 -19.60 -6.61
N LYS A 664 16.40 -20.27 -5.46
CA LYS A 664 15.70 -21.56 -5.42
C LYS A 664 14.21 -21.31 -5.22
N GLY A 665 13.45 -21.28 -6.31
CA GLY A 665 11.99 -21.23 -6.24
C GLY A 665 11.43 -22.49 -5.59
N GLY A 666 11.25 -22.49 -4.26
CA GLY A 666 10.41 -23.38 -3.44
C GLY A 666 10.64 -24.91 -3.45
N ALA A 667 11.21 -25.48 -4.51
CA ALA A 667 11.46 -26.91 -4.64
C ALA A 667 12.80 -27.28 -3.99
N ILE A 668 12.89 -27.12 -2.68
CA ILE A 668 13.93 -27.82 -1.91
C ILE A 668 13.45 -29.26 -1.79
N ASP A 669 13.89 -30.11 -2.73
CA ASP A 669 13.84 -31.56 -2.61
C ASP A 669 14.48 -31.95 -1.27
N ARG A 670 13.63 -32.32 -0.30
CA ARG A 670 14.05 -32.90 0.97
C ARG A 670 14.50 -34.33 0.71
N GLY A 671 15.69 -34.50 0.15
CA GLY A 671 16.30 -35.81 -0.07
C GLY A 671 17.46 -35.76 -1.06
N ILE A 672 18.65 -35.36 -0.61
CA ILE A 672 19.87 -35.50 -1.41
C ILE A 672 20.25 -36.98 -1.43
N VAL A 673 19.84 -37.70 -2.48
CA VAL A 673 20.55 -38.89 -2.96
C VAL A 673 21.64 -38.39 -3.92
N PRO A 674 22.91 -38.84 -3.81
CA PRO A 674 23.96 -38.37 -4.69
C PRO A 674 23.65 -38.76 -6.13
N GLU A 675 23.76 -37.78 -7.01
CA GLU A 675 23.53 -37.83 -8.46
C GLU A 675 24.50 -38.84 -9.11
N SER A 676 24.09 -40.10 -9.23
CA SER A 676 24.76 -41.10 -10.06
C SER A 676 24.01 -41.28 -11.38
N ASP A 677 24.63 -40.79 -12.45
CA ASP A 677 24.45 -41.18 -13.86
C ASP A 677 23.04 -41.59 -14.32
N GLU A 678 22.09 -40.65 -14.30
CA GLU A 678 20.82 -40.79 -15.02
C GLU A 678 20.81 -39.98 -16.33
N LYS A 679 21.75 -40.32 -17.23
CA LYS A 679 21.62 -40.03 -18.67
C LYS A 679 20.94 -41.20 -19.36
N LYS A 680 19.61 -41.33 -19.27
CA LYS A 680 18.89 -42.31 -20.11
C LYS A 680 17.61 -41.87 -20.81
N ASP A 681 16.94 -40.80 -20.40
CA ASP A 681 15.60 -40.52 -20.97
C ASP A 681 15.55 -39.53 -22.15
N GLU A 682 16.60 -38.77 -22.43
CA GLU A 682 16.66 -37.90 -23.64
C GLU A 682 16.87 -38.67 -24.96
N LYS A 683 17.29 -39.94 -24.90
CA LYS A 683 17.53 -40.74 -26.12
C LYS A 683 16.24 -41.19 -26.79
N THR A 684 15.12 -41.23 -26.09
CA THR A 684 13.87 -41.82 -26.62
C THR A 684 13.16 -40.88 -27.60
N HIS A 685 13.16 -39.58 -27.34
CA HIS A 685 12.60 -38.58 -28.26
C HIS A 685 13.47 -38.36 -29.50
N LEU A 686 14.80 -38.34 -29.32
CA LEU A 686 15.71 -38.23 -30.46
C LEU A 686 15.66 -39.48 -31.34
N PHE A 687 15.55 -40.67 -30.76
CA PHE A 687 15.38 -41.93 -31.49
C PHE A 687 14.07 -41.97 -32.28
N PHE A 688 12.97 -41.42 -31.74
CA PHE A 688 11.67 -41.35 -32.42
C PHE A 688 11.69 -40.40 -33.63
N VAL A 689 12.29 -39.22 -33.48
CA VAL A 689 12.45 -38.27 -34.60
C VAL A 689 13.40 -38.82 -35.66
N PHE A 690 14.49 -39.49 -35.26
CA PHE A 690 15.42 -40.12 -36.20
C PHE A 690 14.80 -41.31 -36.94
N THR A 691 14.04 -42.17 -36.27
CA THR A 691 13.36 -43.31 -36.92
C THR A 691 12.27 -42.83 -37.86
N THR A 692 11.53 -41.78 -37.51
CA THR A 692 10.51 -41.20 -38.40
C THR A 692 11.14 -40.54 -39.63
N ALA A 693 12.21 -39.76 -39.45
CA ALA A 693 12.93 -39.14 -40.56
C ALA A 693 13.65 -40.18 -41.44
N PHE A 694 14.21 -41.23 -40.84
CA PHE A 694 14.83 -42.34 -41.56
C PHE A 694 13.78 -43.14 -42.36
N PHE A 695 12.59 -43.39 -41.80
CA PHE A 695 11.49 -44.04 -42.52
C PHE A 695 10.98 -43.19 -43.68
N ILE A 696 10.87 -41.86 -43.53
CA ILE A 696 10.48 -40.95 -44.62
C ILE A 696 11.55 -40.93 -45.72
N ALA A 697 12.83 -40.91 -45.36
CA ALA A 697 13.94 -40.97 -46.32
C ALA A 697 14.01 -42.33 -47.04
N LEU A 698 13.81 -43.43 -46.31
CA LEU A 698 13.72 -44.78 -46.86
C LEU A 698 12.50 -44.91 -47.79
N LEU A 699 11.36 -44.30 -47.44
CA LEU A 699 10.18 -44.21 -48.32
C LEU A 699 10.49 -43.43 -49.58
N GLY A 700 11.21 -42.31 -49.49
CA GLY A 700 11.63 -41.54 -50.65
C GLY A 700 12.58 -42.32 -51.57
N VAL A 701 13.47 -43.13 -51.00
CA VAL A 701 14.36 -44.03 -51.76
C VAL A 701 13.58 -45.19 -52.37
N CYS A 702 12.64 -45.82 -51.64
CA CYS A 702 11.80 -46.89 -52.17
C CYS A 702 10.87 -46.40 -53.27
N VAL A 703 10.26 -45.22 -53.12
CA VAL A 703 9.44 -44.59 -54.16
C VAL A 703 10.29 -44.26 -55.38
N LYS A 704 11.52 -43.79 -55.19
CA LYS A 704 12.45 -43.54 -56.30
C LYS A 704 12.89 -44.84 -56.99
N VAL A 705 13.20 -45.90 -56.26
CA VAL A 705 13.57 -47.21 -56.82
C VAL A 705 12.38 -47.84 -57.56
N ILE A 706 11.16 -47.74 -57.01
CA ILE A 706 9.93 -48.22 -57.67
C ILE A 706 9.64 -47.39 -58.94
N LEU A 707 9.87 -46.08 -58.93
CA LEU A 707 9.69 -45.22 -60.11
C LEU A 707 10.80 -45.40 -61.16
N ASP A 708 12.03 -45.69 -60.75
CA ASP A 708 13.17 -45.92 -61.64
C ASP A 708 13.13 -47.33 -62.28
N ASP A 709 12.55 -48.35 -61.61
CA ASP A 709 12.36 -49.72 -62.17
C ASP A 709 11.08 -49.87 -63.03
N MET A 710 10.10 -48.95 -62.93
CA MET A 710 8.81 -49.03 -63.64
C MET A 710 8.83 -48.45 -65.08
N GLN A 711 9.87 -48.76 -65.86
CA GLN A 711 9.93 -48.37 -67.29
C GLN A 711 9.34 -49.38 -68.29
N TRP A 712 8.67 -50.47 -67.87
CA TRP A 712 8.10 -51.43 -68.83
C TRP A 712 6.63 -51.81 -68.53
N ASN A 713 5.75 -51.40 -69.44
CA ASN A 713 4.36 -51.80 -69.71
C ASN A 713 3.53 -52.43 -68.56
N MET A 714 2.70 -51.61 -67.90
CA MET A 714 1.44 -52.06 -67.29
C MET A 714 0.28 -51.16 -67.71
N SER A 715 -0.89 -51.77 -67.91
CA SER A 715 -2.12 -51.12 -68.34
C SER A 715 -2.79 -50.34 -67.19
N PHE A 716 -3.50 -49.27 -67.57
CA PHE A 716 -4.00 -48.17 -66.74
C PHE A 716 -5.07 -48.54 -65.68
N HIS A 717 -5.31 -49.83 -65.41
CA HIS A 717 -6.42 -50.29 -64.56
C HIS A 717 -6.05 -50.71 -63.12
N GLU A 718 -4.76 -50.82 -62.76
CA GLU A 718 -4.35 -51.34 -61.43
C GLU A 718 -3.72 -50.31 -60.48
N THR A 719 -3.47 -49.08 -60.94
CA THR A 719 -2.90 -47.97 -60.15
C THR A 719 -3.73 -47.51 -58.93
N PRO A 720 -5.08 -47.54 -58.92
CA PRO A 720 -5.86 -47.03 -57.79
C PRO A 720 -5.78 -47.89 -56.52
N ALA A 721 -5.64 -49.21 -56.68
CA ALA A 721 -5.57 -50.14 -55.54
C ALA A 721 -4.30 -49.91 -54.70
N LEU A 722 -3.19 -49.57 -55.36
CA LEU A 722 -1.92 -49.25 -54.72
C LEU A 722 -1.96 -47.93 -53.94
N VAL A 723 -2.65 -46.91 -54.46
CA VAL A 723 -2.84 -45.62 -53.78
C VAL A 723 -3.74 -45.78 -52.55
N ILE A 724 -4.80 -46.59 -52.64
CA ILE A 724 -5.68 -46.88 -51.50
C ILE A 724 -4.94 -47.68 -50.42
N LEU A 725 -4.12 -48.67 -50.80
CA LEU A 725 -3.29 -49.42 -49.86
C LEU A 725 -2.27 -48.52 -49.16
N PHE A 726 -1.70 -47.55 -49.89
CA PHE A 726 -0.74 -46.58 -49.40
C PHE A 726 -1.34 -45.62 -48.36
N PHE A 727 -2.52 -45.05 -48.62
CA PHE A 727 -3.20 -44.16 -47.67
C PHE A 727 -3.75 -44.91 -46.45
N SER A 728 -4.21 -46.16 -46.64
CA SER A 728 -4.69 -47.00 -45.53
C SER A 728 -3.55 -47.39 -44.59
N LEU A 729 -2.37 -47.72 -45.13
CA LEU A 729 -1.17 -48.03 -44.33
C LEU A 729 -0.66 -46.80 -43.58
N PHE A 730 -0.66 -45.64 -44.23
CA PHE A 730 -0.25 -44.36 -43.63
C PHE A 730 -1.17 -43.97 -42.45
N TYR A 731 -2.48 -44.16 -42.60
CA TYR A 731 -3.46 -43.89 -41.55
C TYR A 731 -3.32 -44.87 -40.35
N LEU A 732 -3.02 -46.14 -40.61
CA LEU A 732 -2.77 -47.16 -39.58
C LEU A 732 -1.51 -46.86 -38.74
N ILE A 733 -0.46 -46.32 -39.37
CA ILE A 733 0.78 -45.91 -38.69
C ILE A 733 0.53 -44.72 -37.75
N ILE A 734 -0.30 -43.75 -38.15
CA ILE A 734 -0.68 -42.60 -37.31
C ILE A 734 -1.52 -43.07 -36.10
N LEU A 735 -2.46 -44.00 -36.31
CA LEU A 735 -3.26 -44.61 -35.25
C LEU A 735 -2.41 -45.41 -34.25
N PHE A 736 -1.40 -46.15 -34.73
CA PHE A 736 -0.49 -46.91 -33.87
C PHE A 736 0.44 -45.99 -33.05
N GLY A 737 0.88 -44.87 -33.63
CA GLY A 737 1.64 -43.84 -32.93
C GLY A 737 0.87 -43.19 -31.78
N PHE A 738 -0.42 -42.89 -31.99
CA PHE A 738 -1.29 -42.30 -30.96
C PHE A 738 -1.68 -43.27 -29.84
N THR A 739 -1.80 -44.57 -30.12
CA THR A 739 -2.12 -45.58 -29.10
C THR A 739 -0.92 -45.97 -28.24
N CYS A 740 0.30 -45.96 -28.79
CA CYS A 740 1.53 -46.18 -28.01
C CYS A 740 1.89 -45.00 -27.10
N ALA A 741 1.55 -43.76 -27.47
CA ALA A 741 1.79 -42.58 -26.65
C ALA A 741 0.93 -42.53 -25.37
N ARG A 742 -0.15 -43.33 -25.29
CA ARG A 742 -1.12 -43.27 -24.19
C ARG A 742 -0.95 -44.36 -23.12
N LYS A 743 -0.03 -45.31 -23.29
CA LYS A 743 0.13 -46.48 -22.40
C LYS A 743 1.25 -46.34 -21.36
N LYS A 744 1.78 -45.14 -21.10
CA LYS A 744 2.95 -44.95 -20.21
C LYS A 744 2.67 -44.22 -18.88
N ASP A 745 1.42 -43.86 -18.60
CA ASP A 745 1.05 -43.20 -17.33
C ASP A 745 0.06 -44.05 -16.54
N TYR A 746 0.43 -45.28 -16.21
CA TYR A 746 -0.16 -46.03 -15.09
C TYR A 746 0.82 -47.14 -14.73
N ASP A 747 1.60 -46.94 -13.67
CA ASP A 747 1.84 -48.04 -12.75
C ASP A 747 2.24 -47.59 -11.35
N ALA A 748 1.79 -48.42 -10.41
CA ALA A 748 1.72 -48.21 -8.99
C ALA A 748 3.03 -48.52 -8.27
N SER A 749 3.26 -47.84 -7.15
CA SER A 749 3.90 -48.46 -5.98
C SER A 749 3.64 -47.62 -4.73
N GLY A 750 2.73 -48.12 -3.88
CA GLY A 750 2.69 -47.79 -2.46
C GLY A 750 2.69 -49.09 -1.69
N LEU A 751 3.70 -49.31 -0.83
CA LEU A 751 3.61 -50.08 0.42
C LEU A 751 4.97 -50.17 1.14
N GLY A 752 4.97 -49.79 2.42
CA GLY A 752 5.86 -50.36 3.45
C GLY A 752 6.81 -49.37 4.15
N CYS A 753 6.45 -48.87 5.33
CA CYS A 753 6.87 -49.47 6.61
C CYS A 753 6.33 -48.68 7.83
N LEU A 754 5.89 -49.45 8.83
CA LEU A 754 5.52 -49.05 10.19
C LEU A 754 6.76 -48.68 11.03
N ASP A 755 6.59 -47.76 11.99
CA ASP A 755 6.90 -47.95 13.43
C ASP A 755 6.19 -46.81 14.21
N LYS A 756 5.20 -47.09 15.07
CA LYS A 756 5.27 -47.51 16.48
C LYS A 756 6.03 -46.53 17.36
N ASP A 757 5.31 -45.62 18.03
CA ASP A 757 5.16 -45.64 19.49
C ASP A 757 4.16 -44.57 19.97
N LEU A 758 3.10 -45.05 20.64
CA LEU A 758 2.14 -44.30 21.45
C LEU A 758 2.49 -44.52 22.93
N PRO A 759 2.01 -43.67 23.84
CA PRO A 759 0.93 -44.18 24.68
C PRO A 759 -0.27 -43.25 24.82
N MET A 760 -1.42 -43.91 24.88
CA MET A 760 -2.80 -43.42 25.11
C MET A 760 -2.96 -42.67 26.45
N VAL A 761 -4.01 -41.87 26.68
CA VAL A 761 -5.36 -42.22 27.24
C VAL A 761 -6.09 -40.87 27.55
N PRO A 762 -7.43 -40.71 27.65
CA PRO A 762 -8.56 -41.11 26.78
C PRO A 762 -9.56 -39.95 26.47
N THR A 763 -10.49 -40.26 25.57
CA THR A 763 -11.65 -39.50 25.07
C THR A 763 -12.74 -39.13 26.08
N LEU A 764 -13.42 -37.97 25.89
CA LEU A 764 -14.88 -37.83 26.07
C LEU A 764 -15.47 -36.56 25.39
N TRP A 765 -16.20 -36.79 24.27
CA TRP A 765 -17.40 -36.08 23.77
C TRP A 765 -17.31 -34.60 23.33
N LYS A 766 -18.08 -34.07 22.36
CA LYS A 766 -18.86 -34.50 21.19
C LYS A 766 -19.41 -33.18 20.58
N ASP A 767 -19.72 -33.20 19.29
CA ASP A 767 -20.56 -32.24 18.54
C ASP A 767 -19.93 -30.93 17.99
N LYS A 768 -19.51 -30.97 16.72
CA LYS A 768 -20.17 -30.23 15.61
C LYS A 768 -19.59 -30.63 14.24
N PHE A 769 -20.48 -30.99 13.33
CA PHE A 769 -20.24 -31.42 11.95
C PHE A 769 -20.70 -30.33 10.96
N HIS A 770 -20.10 -30.38 9.76
CA HIS A 770 -20.50 -29.78 8.47
C HIS A 770 -20.28 -28.27 8.26
N ASP A 771 -19.78 -27.75 7.14
CA ASP A 771 -19.38 -28.34 5.84
C ASP A 771 -18.46 -27.33 5.12
N GLU A 772 -17.31 -27.77 4.58
CA GLU A 772 -16.55 -27.02 3.58
C GLU A 772 -16.79 -27.65 2.19
N GLY A 773 -17.37 -26.86 1.30
CA GLY A 773 -17.72 -27.26 -0.06
C GLY A 773 -16.48 -27.50 -0.93
N LYS A 774 -16.34 -28.74 -1.40
CA LYS A 774 -15.52 -29.11 -2.56
C LYS A 774 -16.39 -29.05 -3.82
N GLU A 775 -16.28 -27.99 -4.61
CA GLU A 775 -16.72 -27.99 -6.01
C GLU A 775 -15.48 -28.10 -6.91
N GLY A 776 -15.43 -29.15 -7.74
CA GLY A 776 -14.34 -29.30 -8.70
C GLY A 776 -14.12 -30.71 -9.23
N LYS A 777 -15.19 -31.44 -9.60
CA LYS A 777 -15.11 -32.66 -10.44
C LYS A 777 -16.39 -32.85 -11.25
N GLU A 778 -16.60 -32.03 -12.29
CA GLU A 778 -17.69 -32.26 -13.27
C GLU A 778 -17.27 -32.11 -14.74
N ASN A 779 -15.98 -31.89 -15.05
CA ASN A 779 -15.55 -31.71 -16.44
C ASN A 779 -15.11 -33.00 -17.17
N ASP A 780 -14.96 -34.13 -16.47
CA ASP A 780 -14.48 -35.38 -17.09
C ASP A 780 -15.61 -36.20 -17.76
N PHE A 781 -16.89 -35.89 -17.49
CA PHE A 781 -18.02 -36.60 -18.07
C PHE A 781 -18.44 -36.07 -19.46
N LEU A 782 -18.18 -34.78 -19.74
CA LEU A 782 -18.51 -34.16 -21.03
C LEU A 782 -17.55 -34.59 -22.16
N LEU A 783 -16.26 -34.84 -21.85
CA LEU A 783 -15.26 -35.20 -22.87
C LEU A 783 -15.49 -36.61 -23.47
N ASN A 784 -16.06 -37.53 -22.69
CA ASN A 784 -16.36 -38.89 -23.15
C ASN A 784 -17.58 -38.96 -24.09
N SER A 785 -18.52 -38.01 -23.99
CA SER A 785 -19.67 -37.92 -24.91
C SER A 785 -19.25 -37.42 -26.30
N TYR A 786 -18.33 -36.44 -26.36
CA TYR A 786 -17.84 -35.87 -27.62
C TYR A 786 -16.99 -36.83 -28.46
N MET A 787 -16.19 -37.70 -27.82
CA MET A 787 -15.38 -38.70 -28.53
C MET A 787 -16.22 -39.83 -29.13
N GLY A 788 -17.34 -40.19 -28.48
CA GLY A 788 -18.31 -41.14 -29.04
C GLY A 788 -18.99 -40.61 -30.29
N SER A 789 -19.33 -39.31 -30.33
CA SER A 789 -19.93 -38.67 -31.51
C SER A 789 -18.97 -38.61 -32.70
N LEU A 790 -17.68 -38.36 -32.46
CA LEU A 790 -16.65 -38.30 -33.51
C LEU A 790 -16.40 -39.66 -34.19
N LEU A 791 -16.46 -40.75 -33.42
CA LEU A 791 -16.32 -42.12 -33.93
C LEU A 791 -17.50 -42.55 -34.81
N VAL A 792 -18.73 -42.19 -34.40
CA VAL A 792 -19.94 -42.46 -35.19
C VAL A 792 -19.97 -41.63 -36.47
N PHE A 793 -19.50 -40.38 -36.41
CA PHE A 793 -19.41 -39.49 -37.57
C PHE A 793 -18.34 -39.96 -38.58
N GLY A 794 -17.18 -40.44 -38.11
CA GLY A 794 -16.15 -41.02 -38.96
C GLY A 794 -16.61 -42.29 -39.69
N ALA A 795 -17.37 -43.15 -39.01
CA ALA A 795 -17.95 -44.35 -39.63
C ALA A 795 -19.02 -44.01 -40.69
N LEU A 796 -19.84 -42.98 -40.46
CA LEU A 796 -20.81 -42.49 -41.44
C LEU A 796 -20.15 -41.85 -42.67
N LEU A 797 -19.04 -41.13 -42.50
CA LEU A 797 -18.25 -40.56 -43.59
C LEU A 797 -17.60 -41.62 -44.46
N ILE A 798 -17.10 -42.71 -43.87
CA ILE A 798 -16.55 -43.87 -44.59
C ILE A 798 -17.67 -44.61 -45.35
N GLY A 799 -18.85 -44.76 -44.74
CA GLY A 799 -20.03 -45.31 -45.40
C GLY A 799 -20.52 -44.45 -46.57
N LEU A 800 -20.50 -43.12 -46.43
CA LEU A 800 -20.83 -42.17 -47.48
C LEU A 800 -19.80 -42.20 -48.63
N PHE A 801 -18.52 -42.35 -48.30
CA PHE A 801 -17.44 -42.53 -49.29
C PHE A 801 -17.62 -43.82 -50.08
N TYR A 802 -17.97 -44.92 -49.42
CA TYR A 802 -18.26 -46.20 -50.07
C TYR A 802 -19.53 -46.16 -50.93
N PHE A 803 -20.56 -45.43 -50.50
CA PHE A 803 -21.81 -45.24 -51.23
C PHE A 803 -21.64 -44.35 -52.48
N LEU A 804 -20.89 -43.25 -52.35
CA LEU A 804 -20.58 -42.35 -53.48
C LEU A 804 -19.63 -43.01 -54.49
N TYR A 805 -18.67 -43.81 -54.02
CA TYR A 805 -17.73 -44.52 -54.89
C TYR A 805 -18.42 -45.60 -55.76
N ASN A 806 -19.38 -46.35 -55.20
CA ASN A 806 -20.12 -47.37 -55.96
C ASN A 806 -21.09 -46.79 -57.00
N HIS A 807 -21.44 -45.49 -56.93
CA HIS A 807 -22.31 -44.84 -57.91
C HIS A 807 -21.57 -44.00 -58.97
N MET A 808 -20.24 -43.91 -58.93
CA MET A 808 -19.46 -43.04 -59.82
C MET A 808 -18.58 -43.80 -60.84
N VAL A 809 -19.17 -44.73 -61.59
CA VAL A 809 -18.51 -45.45 -62.70
C VAL A 809 -18.56 -44.68 -64.04
N THR A 810 -18.91 -43.39 -64.05
CA THR A 810 -18.83 -42.58 -65.28
C THR A 810 -18.21 -41.20 -65.03
N GLY A 811 -16.93 -41.06 -65.39
CA GLY A 811 -16.48 -39.96 -66.25
C GLY A 811 -15.93 -38.68 -65.62
N ASP A 812 -16.75 -37.82 -65.01
CA ASP A 812 -16.47 -36.36 -65.08
C ASP A 812 -16.46 -35.59 -63.75
N PHE A 813 -16.37 -36.24 -62.58
CA PHE A 813 -16.55 -35.54 -61.29
C PHE A 813 -15.41 -35.64 -60.26
N PHE A 814 -14.25 -36.20 -60.63
CA PHE A 814 -13.14 -36.41 -59.69
C PHE A 814 -12.57 -35.11 -59.09
N PHE A 815 -12.52 -34.03 -59.87
CA PHE A 815 -12.03 -32.74 -59.39
C PHE A 815 -13.02 -32.05 -58.44
N LEU A 816 -14.33 -32.15 -58.67
CA LEU A 816 -15.35 -31.49 -57.83
C LEU A 816 -15.37 -32.07 -56.41
N GLY A 817 -15.08 -33.36 -56.24
CA GLY A 817 -14.97 -34.01 -54.92
C GLY A 817 -13.79 -33.50 -54.09
N LEU A 818 -12.62 -33.29 -54.70
CA LEU A 818 -11.44 -32.75 -54.03
C LEU A 818 -11.64 -31.26 -53.62
N PHE A 819 -12.40 -30.51 -54.43
CA PHE A 819 -12.79 -29.13 -54.14
C PHE A 819 -13.77 -29.00 -52.97
N ILE A 820 -14.78 -29.86 -52.88
CA ILE A 820 -15.76 -29.84 -51.78
C ILE A 820 -15.11 -30.24 -50.45
N VAL A 821 -14.20 -31.23 -50.46
CA VAL A 821 -13.51 -31.70 -49.25
C VAL A 821 -12.54 -30.64 -48.69
N SER A 822 -11.81 -29.91 -49.53
CA SER A 822 -10.91 -28.85 -49.04
C SER A 822 -11.67 -27.63 -48.48
N GLY A 823 -12.82 -27.27 -49.08
CA GLY A 823 -13.69 -26.20 -48.59
C GLY A 823 -14.36 -26.54 -47.26
N TYR A 824 -14.77 -27.81 -47.07
CA TYR A 824 -15.36 -28.26 -45.80
C TYR A 824 -14.33 -28.35 -44.66
N LEU A 825 -13.10 -28.80 -44.94
CA LEU A 825 -12.01 -28.84 -43.95
C LEU A 825 -11.63 -27.44 -43.44
N ALA A 826 -11.69 -26.42 -44.31
CA ALA A 826 -11.47 -25.03 -43.92
C ALA A 826 -12.60 -24.49 -43.03
N HIS A 827 -13.85 -24.87 -43.28
CA HIS A 827 -15.01 -24.46 -42.47
C HIS A 827 -15.04 -25.16 -41.09
N SER A 828 -14.66 -26.44 -41.01
CA SER A 828 -14.64 -27.19 -39.74
C SER A 828 -13.53 -26.77 -38.78
N LEU A 829 -12.44 -26.21 -39.28
CA LEU A 829 -11.36 -25.65 -38.44
C LEU A 829 -11.73 -24.30 -37.79
N PHE A 830 -12.78 -23.63 -38.28
CA PHE A 830 -13.15 -22.28 -37.84
C PHE A 830 -14.23 -22.26 -36.73
N GLU A 831 -14.99 -23.35 -36.54
CA GLU A 831 -16.15 -23.39 -35.63
C GLU A 831 -15.83 -23.77 -34.17
N ILE A 832 -14.54 -23.83 -33.78
CA ILE A 832 -14.13 -24.15 -32.40
C ILE A 832 -13.62 -22.87 -31.70
N SER A 833 -14.54 -22.01 -31.26
CA SER A 833 -14.36 -21.16 -30.07
C SER A 833 -15.59 -20.29 -29.81
N LEU A 834 -16.52 -20.80 -29.01
CA LEU A 834 -17.44 -19.93 -28.27
C LEU A 834 -17.66 -20.52 -26.88
N SER A 835 -17.02 -19.93 -25.87
CA SER A 835 -17.34 -20.20 -24.46
C SER A 835 -17.97 -18.95 -23.86
N ILE A 836 -19.24 -19.05 -23.47
CA ILE A 836 -19.94 -18.01 -22.69
C ILE A 836 -19.67 -18.32 -21.22
N ASN A 837 -18.97 -17.43 -20.52
CA ASN A 837 -18.68 -17.59 -19.10
C ASN A 837 -19.53 -16.58 -18.30
N ILE A 838 -20.52 -17.09 -17.56
CA ILE A 838 -21.42 -16.30 -16.71
C ILE A 838 -20.87 -16.38 -15.28
N THR A 839 -20.23 -15.32 -14.80
CA THR A 839 -19.78 -15.25 -13.40
C THR A 839 -20.84 -14.58 -12.54
N ARG A 840 -21.44 -15.35 -11.64
CA ARG A 840 -22.32 -14.86 -10.56
C ARG A 840 -21.47 -14.55 -9.33
N LYS A 841 -21.38 -13.29 -8.92
CA LYS A 841 -20.69 -12.90 -7.68
C LYS A 841 -21.70 -12.91 -6.52
N ASN A 842 -21.69 -13.95 -5.69
CA ASN A 842 -22.53 -14.02 -4.49
C ASN A 842 -21.91 -13.14 -3.39
N ARG A 843 -22.72 -12.23 -2.82
CA ARG A 843 -22.38 -11.50 -1.58
C ARG A 843 -22.57 -12.44 -0.38
N ALA A 844 -21.63 -12.38 0.56
CA ALA A 844 -21.69 -13.10 1.82
C ALA A 844 -22.94 -12.68 2.64
N LYS A 845 -23.52 -13.68 3.33
CA LYS A 845 -24.58 -13.56 4.33
C LYS A 845 -24.08 -12.71 5.51
N CYS A 846 -24.79 -11.63 5.81
CA CYS A 846 -24.82 -11.06 7.16
C CYS A 846 -26.07 -11.60 7.86
N ASP A 847 -25.89 -12.06 9.10
CA ASP A 847 -26.97 -12.43 9.99
C ASP A 847 -27.78 -11.20 10.44
N SER A 848 -29.03 -11.50 10.76
CA SER A 848 -30.22 -10.68 10.97
C SER A 848 -30.20 -9.65 12.10
N SER A 849 -30.75 -8.45 11.85
CA SER A 849 -32.00 -7.98 12.49
C SER A 849 -32.53 -6.69 11.83
N ASP A 850 -33.85 -6.52 11.86
CA ASP A 850 -34.71 -5.75 10.96
C ASP A 850 -34.52 -4.21 11.03
N ASN A 851 -34.78 -3.37 10.03
CA ASN A 851 -36.06 -3.10 9.36
C ASN A 851 -35.90 -1.82 8.48
N VAL A 852 -36.78 -1.66 7.48
CA VAL A 852 -37.07 -0.45 6.65
C VAL A 852 -36.31 -0.27 5.31
N ASP A 853 -37.06 -0.61 4.24
CA ASP A 853 -37.16 -0.05 2.89
C ASP A 853 -36.01 0.77 2.28
N SER A 854 -35.38 0.20 1.23
CA SER A 854 -35.07 0.93 -0.01
C SER A 854 -34.62 -0.01 -1.15
N ASP A 855 -35.12 0.29 -2.34
CA ASP A 855 -34.88 -0.37 -3.63
C ASP A 855 -33.41 -0.74 -3.90
N LYS A 856 -33.09 -2.05 -3.88
CA LYS A 856 -31.83 -2.57 -4.41
C LYS A 856 -32.02 -3.05 -5.86
N LYS A 857 -31.73 -2.17 -6.82
CA LYS A 857 -31.49 -2.54 -8.23
C LYS A 857 -30.27 -3.45 -8.33
N GLN A 858 -30.46 -4.68 -8.83
CA GLN A 858 -29.37 -5.53 -9.31
C GLN A 858 -29.01 -5.14 -10.74
N GLU A 859 -27.76 -4.77 -10.97
CA GLU A 859 -27.22 -4.49 -12.31
C GLU A 859 -26.47 -5.74 -12.80
N ILE A 860 -26.98 -6.38 -13.86
CA ILE A 860 -26.30 -7.47 -14.55
C ILE A 860 -25.50 -6.86 -15.70
N ARG A 861 -24.18 -6.81 -15.56
CA ARG A 861 -23.27 -6.31 -16.60
C ARG A 861 -22.78 -7.48 -17.46
N ILE A 862 -23.35 -7.66 -18.65
CA ILE A 862 -22.86 -8.61 -19.64
C ILE A 862 -21.75 -7.91 -20.43
N THR A 863 -20.51 -8.35 -20.26
CA THR A 863 -19.37 -7.81 -21.01
C THR A 863 -19.02 -8.79 -22.12
N LEU A 864 -19.36 -8.44 -23.37
CA LEU A 864 -18.97 -9.19 -24.56
C LEU A 864 -17.52 -8.79 -24.91
N ASN A 865 -16.56 -9.57 -24.43
CA ASN A 865 -15.15 -9.35 -24.73
C ASN A 865 -14.75 -10.26 -25.90
N ILE A 866 -14.95 -9.80 -27.13
CA ILE A 866 -14.48 -10.50 -28.33
C ILE A 866 -12.96 -10.35 -28.36
N LYS A 867 -12.23 -11.39 -27.94
CA LYS A 867 -10.77 -11.44 -28.05
C LYS A 867 -10.37 -11.56 -29.53
N GLN A 868 -10.31 -10.44 -30.23
CA GLN A 868 -9.47 -10.24 -31.42
C GLN A 868 -7.96 -10.35 -31.11
N GLN A 869 -7.61 -10.50 -29.83
CA GLN A 869 -6.23 -10.52 -29.34
C GLN A 869 -5.47 -11.77 -29.80
N THR A 870 -6.09 -12.95 -29.92
CA THR A 870 -5.37 -14.21 -30.17
C THR A 870 -4.70 -14.27 -31.54
N TRP A 871 -5.35 -13.72 -32.58
CA TRP A 871 -4.77 -13.66 -33.93
C TRP A 871 -3.75 -12.51 -34.09
N ARG A 872 -3.99 -11.35 -33.46
CA ARG A 872 -2.98 -10.27 -33.41
C ARG A 872 -1.77 -10.66 -32.57
N ASP A 873 -1.96 -11.41 -31.50
CA ASP A 873 -0.90 -11.99 -30.68
C ASP A 873 -0.16 -13.04 -31.49
N LEU A 874 -0.83 -13.91 -32.25
CA LEU A 874 -0.17 -14.88 -33.15
C LEU A 874 0.65 -14.18 -34.26
N ILE A 875 0.10 -13.13 -34.89
CA ILE A 875 0.82 -12.32 -35.89
C ILE A 875 1.94 -11.49 -35.25
N GLN A 876 1.78 -10.98 -34.03
CA GLN A 876 2.86 -10.33 -33.28
C GLN A 876 3.89 -11.34 -32.80
N ILE A 877 3.51 -12.58 -32.47
CA ILE A 877 4.43 -13.69 -32.13
C ILE A 877 5.26 -14.05 -33.36
N ILE A 878 4.65 -14.10 -34.55
CA ILE A 878 5.34 -14.38 -35.81
C ILE A 878 6.17 -13.17 -36.29
N ARG A 879 5.71 -11.93 -36.10
CA ARG A 879 6.40 -10.70 -36.55
C ARG A 879 7.46 -10.16 -35.59
N SER A 880 7.34 -10.39 -34.28
CA SER A 880 8.25 -9.77 -33.30
C SER A 880 9.59 -10.50 -33.16
N GLY A 881 9.69 -11.77 -33.59
CA GLY A 881 10.94 -12.53 -33.47
C GLY A 881 11.58 -12.44 -32.08
N ASN A 882 10.74 -12.23 -31.04
CA ASN A 882 11.22 -11.80 -29.74
C ASN A 882 11.13 -13.00 -28.78
N PRO A 883 12.25 -13.69 -28.49
CA PRO A 883 12.27 -14.93 -27.70
C PRO A 883 11.91 -14.75 -26.21
N TYR A 884 11.47 -13.56 -25.79
CA TYR A 884 11.15 -13.26 -24.40
C TYR A 884 9.79 -13.78 -23.93
N LYS A 885 8.80 -14.06 -24.78
CA LYS A 885 7.49 -14.55 -24.29
C LYS A 885 7.44 -16.05 -23.98
N GLU A 886 8.25 -16.87 -24.63
CA GLU A 886 8.27 -18.33 -24.39
C GLU A 886 9.05 -18.72 -23.12
N ALA A 887 10.01 -17.90 -22.67
CA ALA A 887 10.74 -18.13 -21.42
C ALA A 887 9.91 -17.81 -20.14
N PHE A 888 8.74 -17.17 -20.29
CA PHE A 888 7.89 -16.72 -19.18
C PHE A 888 6.55 -17.48 -19.08
N SER A 889 6.42 -18.66 -19.71
CA SER A 889 5.34 -19.60 -19.34
C SER A 889 5.50 -20.02 -17.87
N GLU A 890 4.39 -20.28 -17.17
CA GLU A 890 4.14 -20.48 -15.71
C GLU A 890 5.19 -21.17 -14.80
N ASN A 891 6.31 -21.66 -15.33
CA ASN A 891 7.47 -22.18 -14.60
C ASN A 891 8.67 -21.20 -14.60
N SER A 892 8.41 -19.89 -14.47
CA SER A 892 9.44 -18.85 -14.49
C SER A 892 10.43 -19.04 -13.33
N ARG A 893 11.53 -19.72 -13.62
CA ARG A 893 12.68 -19.81 -12.72
C ARG A 893 13.20 -18.40 -12.45
N PRO A 894 13.62 -18.09 -11.21
CA PRO A 894 14.11 -16.77 -10.88
C PRO A 894 15.34 -16.42 -11.73
N VAL A 895 15.36 -15.18 -12.22
CA VAL A 895 16.30 -14.69 -13.24
C VAL A 895 17.15 -13.57 -12.67
N LEU A 896 18.46 -13.66 -12.85
CA LEU A 896 19.39 -12.55 -12.61
C LEU A 896 19.71 -11.88 -13.95
N ILE A 897 19.25 -10.64 -14.14
CA ILE A 897 19.50 -9.86 -15.35
C ILE A 897 20.59 -8.83 -15.04
N VAL A 898 21.76 -8.95 -15.67
CA VAL A 898 22.89 -8.01 -15.54
C VAL A 898 23.24 -7.38 -16.89
N GLU A 899 22.22 -7.18 -17.73
CA GLU A 899 22.39 -6.65 -19.08
C GLU A 899 23.05 -5.27 -19.01
N ARG A 900 24.16 -5.06 -19.72
CA ARG A 900 24.91 -3.78 -19.75
C ARG A 900 25.41 -3.29 -18.38
N ALA A 901 25.39 -4.13 -17.34
CA ALA A 901 25.93 -3.76 -16.04
C ALA A 901 27.47 -3.64 -16.10
N GLN A 902 28.02 -2.76 -15.27
CA GLN A 902 29.46 -2.56 -15.07
C GLN A 902 29.78 -2.97 -13.64
N ILE A 903 30.49 -4.08 -13.47
CA ILE A 903 30.77 -4.67 -12.16
C ILE A 903 32.28 -4.69 -11.94
N GLY A 904 32.78 -3.99 -10.92
CA GLY A 904 34.22 -4.00 -10.61
C GLY A 904 34.68 -5.38 -10.18
N HIS A 905 34.08 -5.92 -9.11
CA HIS A 905 34.32 -7.26 -8.63
C HIS A 905 33.01 -8.06 -8.56
N TRP A 906 32.93 -9.20 -9.25
CA TRP A 906 31.79 -10.10 -9.13
C TRP A 906 32.20 -11.37 -8.40
N GLN A 907 31.63 -11.57 -7.21
CA GLN A 907 31.78 -12.77 -6.42
C GLN A 907 30.49 -13.61 -6.40
N ILE A 908 30.56 -14.84 -6.88
CA ILE A 908 29.43 -15.80 -6.83
C ILE A 908 29.79 -16.90 -5.84
N PHE A 909 28.94 -17.07 -4.84
CA PHE A 909 29.11 -18.11 -3.82
C PHE A 909 28.03 -19.19 -3.95
N GLY A 910 28.34 -20.40 -3.49
CA GLY A 910 27.40 -21.52 -3.49
C GLY A 910 26.94 -21.94 -4.90
N HIS A 911 25.62 -22.09 -5.05
CA HIS A 911 25.00 -22.42 -6.33
C HIS A 911 25.02 -21.22 -7.29
N ILE A 912 24.92 -21.47 -8.59
CA ILE A 912 24.80 -20.42 -9.61
C ILE A 912 23.30 -20.20 -9.89
N PRO A 913 22.82 -18.95 -10.06
CA PRO A 913 21.43 -18.70 -10.44
C PRO A 913 21.04 -19.48 -11.71
N HIS A 914 19.81 -20.01 -11.74
CA HIS A 914 19.38 -20.92 -12.81
C HIS A 914 19.36 -20.29 -14.20
N VAL A 915 19.02 -19.00 -14.28
CA VAL A 915 18.98 -18.25 -15.53
C VAL A 915 19.64 -16.89 -15.28
N MET A 916 20.62 -16.56 -16.10
CA MET A 916 21.30 -15.26 -16.06
C MET A 916 21.26 -14.59 -17.43
N ASP A 917 20.94 -13.30 -17.52
CA ASP A 917 21.18 -12.52 -18.73
C ASP A 917 22.49 -11.73 -18.59
N LEU A 918 23.55 -12.23 -19.23
CA LEU A 918 24.89 -11.65 -19.22
C LEU A 918 25.14 -10.74 -20.43
N SER A 919 24.08 -10.25 -21.09
CA SER A 919 24.20 -9.50 -22.33
C SER A 919 24.95 -8.19 -22.12
N ASP A 920 26.13 -8.08 -22.73
CA ASP A 920 26.94 -6.86 -22.73
C ASP A 920 27.37 -6.39 -21.33
N VAL A 921 27.42 -7.31 -20.36
CA VAL A 921 28.00 -7.08 -19.04
C VAL A 921 29.51 -6.82 -19.17
N LYS A 922 30.02 -5.93 -18.32
CA LYS A 922 31.46 -5.69 -18.14
C LYS A 922 31.81 -6.03 -16.70
N VAL A 923 32.80 -6.89 -16.52
CA VAL A 923 33.22 -7.35 -15.21
C VAL A 923 34.74 -7.29 -15.13
N ASP A 924 35.29 -6.48 -14.24
CA ASP A 924 36.74 -6.28 -14.18
C ASP A 924 37.44 -7.47 -13.49
N ARG A 925 36.86 -7.98 -12.40
CA ARG A 925 37.39 -9.13 -11.67
C ARG A 925 36.31 -10.14 -11.30
N TRP A 926 36.46 -11.38 -11.74
CA TRP A 926 35.61 -12.51 -11.33
C TRP A 926 36.20 -13.28 -10.14
N SER A 927 35.35 -13.68 -9.20
CA SER A 927 35.64 -14.64 -8.13
C SER A 927 34.46 -15.61 -7.96
N THR A 928 34.72 -16.90 -7.81
CA THR A 928 33.65 -17.91 -7.70
C THR A 928 33.63 -18.59 -6.33
N GLY A 929 34.41 -18.08 -5.36
CA GLY A 929 34.57 -18.64 -4.02
C GLY A 929 34.99 -20.12 -3.99
N ALA A 930 35.36 -20.71 -5.13
CA ALA A 930 35.80 -22.09 -5.24
C ALA A 930 37.27 -22.22 -4.90
N GLN A 931 37.66 -23.39 -4.37
CA GLN A 931 39.06 -23.81 -4.43
C GLN A 931 39.54 -23.87 -5.88
N GLU A 932 40.82 -23.62 -6.11
CA GLU A 932 41.42 -23.45 -7.45
C GLU A 932 41.04 -24.58 -8.43
N ASP A 933 40.92 -25.82 -7.94
CA ASP A 933 40.59 -27.01 -8.75
C ASP A 933 39.17 -27.02 -9.35
N ASP A 934 38.21 -26.28 -8.79
CA ASP A 934 36.80 -26.24 -9.25
C ASP A 934 36.43 -24.93 -9.97
N LEU A 935 37.35 -23.96 -9.99
CA LEU A 935 37.15 -22.62 -10.56
C LEU A 935 36.63 -22.69 -12.01
N GLY A 936 37.25 -23.53 -12.82
CA GLY A 936 36.92 -23.69 -14.24
C GLY A 936 35.56 -24.30 -14.52
N ARG A 937 35.15 -25.28 -13.71
CA ARG A 937 33.83 -25.89 -13.85
C ARG A 937 32.74 -24.88 -13.50
N LYS A 938 32.98 -24.02 -12.50
CA LYS A 938 32.04 -22.95 -12.16
C LYS A 938 31.92 -21.90 -13.27
N PHE A 939 33.01 -21.47 -13.91
CA PHE A 939 32.91 -20.54 -15.05
C PHE A 939 32.12 -21.12 -16.23
N LEU A 940 32.36 -22.39 -16.58
CA LEU A 940 31.58 -23.05 -17.63
C LEU A 940 30.10 -23.17 -17.24
N ARG A 941 29.80 -23.49 -15.97
CA ARG A 941 28.43 -23.49 -15.46
C ARG A 941 27.78 -22.11 -15.54
N ILE A 942 28.47 -21.02 -15.18
CA ILE A 942 27.95 -19.65 -15.31
C ILE A 942 27.55 -19.37 -16.77
N LEU A 943 28.41 -19.75 -17.72
CA LEU A 943 28.16 -19.57 -19.15
C LEU A 943 27.03 -20.45 -19.68
N ASP A 944 26.90 -21.68 -19.17
CA ASP A 944 25.80 -22.60 -19.54
C ASP A 944 24.45 -22.12 -19.01
N HIS A 945 24.44 -21.37 -17.90
CA HIS A 945 23.24 -20.75 -17.32
C HIS A 945 22.90 -19.38 -17.94
N ALA A 946 23.72 -18.88 -18.88
CA ALA A 946 23.44 -17.64 -19.58
C ALA A 946 22.30 -17.84 -20.60
N SER A 947 21.20 -17.09 -20.45
CA SER A 947 20.01 -17.19 -21.30
C SER A 947 20.31 -16.88 -22.78
N ARG A 948 21.33 -16.06 -23.03
CA ARG A 948 21.74 -15.61 -24.36
C ARG A 948 23.24 -15.76 -24.57
N PHE A 949 23.61 -16.54 -25.58
CA PHE A 949 24.99 -16.57 -26.07
C PHE A 949 25.39 -15.20 -26.63
N LYS A 950 26.40 -14.61 -26.03
CA LYS A 950 27.06 -13.39 -26.47
C LYS A 950 28.57 -13.63 -26.50
N LYS A 951 29.14 -13.58 -27.71
CA LYS A 951 30.57 -13.83 -27.94
C LYS A 951 31.48 -12.93 -27.09
N SER A 952 31.08 -11.67 -26.87
CA SER A 952 31.79 -10.71 -26.03
C SER A 952 32.01 -11.21 -24.60
N THR A 953 30.98 -11.75 -23.95
CA THR A 953 31.05 -12.28 -22.58
C THR A 953 32.03 -13.45 -22.48
N TYR A 954 31.99 -14.38 -23.44
CA TYR A 954 32.94 -15.50 -23.50
C TYR A 954 34.38 -15.02 -23.69
N MET A 955 34.61 -14.08 -24.61
CA MET A 955 35.95 -13.53 -24.86
C MET A 955 36.51 -12.78 -23.64
N GLN A 956 35.67 -12.06 -22.88
CA GLN A 956 36.11 -11.40 -21.65
C GLN A 956 36.57 -12.43 -20.60
N ILE A 957 35.77 -13.47 -20.33
CA ILE A 957 36.14 -14.53 -19.38
C ILE A 957 37.40 -15.27 -19.85
N GLU A 958 37.49 -15.59 -21.14
CA GLU A 958 38.67 -16.21 -21.76
C GLU A 958 39.92 -15.37 -21.51
N GLN A 959 39.86 -14.05 -21.75
CA GLN A 959 40.97 -13.12 -21.59
C GLN A 959 41.39 -13.00 -20.12
N ILE A 960 40.44 -12.96 -19.18
CA ILE A 960 40.72 -12.89 -17.75
C ILE A 960 41.46 -14.14 -17.28
N LEU A 961 41.02 -15.33 -17.71
CA LEU A 961 41.70 -16.60 -17.40
C LEU A 961 43.12 -16.65 -17.99
N ARG A 962 43.34 -16.11 -19.20
CA ARG A 962 44.69 -15.99 -19.78
C ARG A 962 45.59 -15.07 -18.96
N ASN A 963 45.05 -13.92 -18.54
CA ASN A 963 45.78 -12.94 -17.75
C ASN A 963 46.15 -13.50 -16.37
N GLN A 964 45.33 -14.40 -15.81
CA GLN A 964 45.61 -15.14 -14.57
C GLN A 964 46.61 -16.29 -14.75
N GLY A 965 47.03 -16.60 -15.98
CA GLY A 965 47.96 -17.69 -16.27
C GLY A 965 47.29 -19.06 -16.47
N ASP A 966 45.97 -19.17 -16.32
CA ASP A 966 45.24 -20.43 -16.51
C ASP A 966 44.87 -20.66 -17.99
N ARG A 967 45.89 -21.04 -18.76
CA ARG A 967 45.73 -21.34 -20.20
C ARG A 967 44.76 -22.50 -20.44
N LYS A 968 44.73 -23.50 -19.55
CA LYS A 968 43.92 -24.70 -19.72
C LYS A 968 42.43 -24.38 -19.63
N LEU A 969 42.03 -23.57 -18.64
CA LEU A 969 40.64 -23.13 -18.52
C LEU A 969 40.26 -22.14 -19.61
N SER A 970 41.15 -21.22 -19.98
CA SER A 970 40.94 -20.33 -21.11
C SER A 970 40.60 -21.10 -22.40
N ASP A 971 41.38 -22.13 -22.72
CA ASP A 971 41.11 -23.00 -23.88
C ASP A 971 39.75 -23.71 -23.79
N GLN A 972 39.32 -24.10 -22.59
CA GLN A 972 38.02 -24.73 -22.39
C GLN A 972 36.87 -23.75 -22.65
N VAL A 973 36.96 -22.52 -22.13
CA VAL A 973 35.99 -21.44 -22.40
C VAL A 973 35.96 -21.12 -23.90
N HIS A 974 37.11 -21.04 -24.55
CA HIS A 974 37.21 -20.82 -26.00
C HIS A 974 36.51 -21.94 -26.81
N ARG A 975 36.73 -23.20 -26.44
CA ARG A 975 36.06 -24.34 -27.08
C ARG A 975 34.56 -24.33 -26.84
N ALA A 976 34.11 -23.98 -25.63
CA ALA A 976 32.69 -23.84 -25.31
C ALA A 976 32.05 -22.72 -26.15
N MET A 977 32.74 -21.58 -26.29
CA MET A 977 32.32 -20.47 -27.16
C MET A 977 32.17 -20.92 -28.62
N ARG A 978 33.17 -21.61 -29.18
CA ARG A 978 33.13 -22.12 -30.57
C ARG A 978 32.01 -23.13 -30.79
N ARG A 979 31.76 -24.01 -29.82
CA ARG A 979 30.62 -24.93 -29.88
C ARG A 979 29.30 -24.14 -29.94
N GLN A 980 29.07 -23.20 -29.03
CA GLN A 980 27.84 -22.40 -29.05
C GLN A 980 27.67 -21.58 -30.35
N GLU A 981 28.77 -21.03 -30.89
CA GLU A 981 28.78 -20.30 -32.18
C GLU A 981 28.37 -21.21 -33.35
N GLN A 982 28.93 -22.42 -33.43
CA GLN A 982 28.61 -23.41 -34.47
C GLN A 982 27.14 -23.88 -34.43
N TRP A 983 26.53 -23.94 -33.25
CA TRP A 983 25.13 -24.37 -33.11
C TRP A 983 24.14 -23.28 -33.54
N ARG A 984 24.55 -22.01 -33.56
CA ARG A 984 23.68 -20.86 -33.92
C ARG A 984 23.86 -20.34 -35.34
N GLU A 985 24.86 -20.78 -36.10
CA GLU A 985 24.85 -20.54 -37.54
C GLU A 985 23.54 -21.11 -38.12
N PRO A 986 22.68 -20.28 -38.73
CA PRO A 986 21.31 -20.70 -38.98
C PRO A 986 21.32 -21.89 -39.93
N ARG A 987 20.68 -23.00 -39.53
CA ARG A 987 20.27 -24.05 -40.48
C ARG A 987 19.51 -23.45 -41.68
N ARG A 988 18.91 -22.26 -41.52
CA ARG A 988 18.31 -21.45 -42.60
C ARG A 988 19.30 -20.94 -43.63
N HIS A 989 20.53 -20.60 -43.24
CA HIS A 989 21.57 -20.22 -44.20
C HIS A 989 22.06 -21.45 -44.98
N LEU A 990 22.07 -22.63 -44.33
CA LEU A 990 22.36 -23.89 -44.98
C LEU A 990 21.23 -24.34 -45.92
N THR A 991 19.95 -24.23 -45.51
CA THR A 991 18.81 -24.57 -46.37
C THR A 991 18.57 -23.54 -47.47
N ALA A 992 18.78 -22.24 -47.23
CA ALA A 992 18.74 -21.23 -48.28
C ALA A 992 19.89 -21.42 -49.27
N MET A 993 21.12 -21.70 -48.79
CA MET A 993 22.23 -22.08 -49.66
C MET A 993 21.94 -23.37 -50.43
N MET A 994 21.33 -24.39 -49.80
CA MET A 994 20.93 -25.63 -50.47
C MET A 994 19.83 -25.40 -51.52
N MET A 995 18.84 -24.55 -51.26
CA MET A 995 17.82 -24.19 -52.26
C MET A 995 18.43 -23.42 -53.43
N ILE A 996 19.29 -22.44 -53.16
CA ILE A 996 19.98 -21.67 -54.20
C ILE A 996 20.93 -22.57 -55.00
N HIS A 997 21.67 -23.47 -54.35
CA HIS A 997 22.50 -24.47 -55.03
C HIS A 997 21.67 -25.45 -55.85
N SER A 998 20.47 -25.84 -55.39
CA SER A 998 19.58 -26.73 -56.14
C SER A 998 18.97 -26.06 -57.36
N LEU A 999 18.82 -24.73 -57.36
CA LEU A 999 18.28 -23.96 -58.49
C LEU A 999 19.37 -23.46 -59.46
N ILE A 1000 20.60 -23.18 -59.00
CA ILE A 1000 21.68 -22.55 -59.79
C ILE A 1000 22.87 -23.49 -60.04
N GLY A 1001 22.87 -24.71 -59.47
CA GLY A 1001 23.94 -25.69 -59.67
C GLY A 1001 24.20 -25.99 -61.16
N TYR A 1002 25.48 -26.16 -61.51
CA TYR A 1002 25.98 -26.38 -62.88
C TYR A 1002 25.12 -27.38 -63.67
N GLY A 1003 24.29 -26.86 -64.58
CA GLY A 1003 23.29 -27.60 -65.34
C GLY A 1003 21.91 -27.57 -64.69
N THR A 1004 21.16 -26.49 -64.91
CA THR A 1004 19.75 -26.37 -64.48
C THR A 1004 18.94 -27.54 -65.04
N LYS A 1005 18.57 -28.49 -64.18
CA LYS A 1005 17.65 -29.58 -64.54
C LYS A 1005 16.23 -29.00 -64.63
N SER A 1006 15.51 -29.34 -65.70
CA SER A 1006 14.15 -28.82 -65.95
C SER A 1006 13.14 -29.25 -64.87
N ALA A 1007 13.27 -30.46 -64.33
CA ALA A 1007 12.33 -31.02 -63.37
C ALA A 1007 12.26 -30.25 -62.02
N PRO A 1008 13.38 -29.90 -61.34
CA PRO A 1008 13.35 -29.08 -60.13
C PRO A 1008 12.73 -27.69 -60.35
N VAL A 1009 13.01 -27.04 -61.47
CA VAL A 1009 12.45 -25.72 -61.81
C VAL A 1009 10.94 -25.83 -62.01
N LEU A 1010 10.48 -26.86 -62.72
CA LEU A 1010 9.05 -27.14 -62.92
C LEU A 1010 8.33 -27.41 -61.61
N VAL A 1011 8.88 -28.26 -60.74
CA VAL A 1011 8.28 -28.59 -59.44
C VAL A 1011 8.21 -27.34 -58.55
N PHE A 1012 9.25 -26.50 -58.56
CA PHE A 1012 9.24 -25.24 -57.82
C PHE A 1012 8.18 -24.27 -58.36
N MET A 1013 8.06 -24.11 -59.69
CA MET A 1013 6.99 -23.32 -60.30
C MET A 1013 5.59 -23.82 -59.92
N LEU A 1014 5.40 -25.14 -59.89
CA LEU A 1014 4.09 -25.75 -59.60
C LEU A 1014 3.73 -25.63 -58.11
N MET A 1015 4.68 -25.82 -57.20
CA MET A 1015 4.47 -25.57 -55.77
C MET A 1015 4.19 -24.09 -55.48
N TRP A 1016 4.95 -23.19 -56.12
CA TRP A 1016 4.76 -21.75 -55.95
C TRP A 1016 3.41 -21.27 -56.52
N PHE A 1017 2.97 -21.87 -57.64
CA PHE A 1017 1.63 -21.69 -58.22
C PHE A 1017 0.53 -22.07 -57.22
N LEU A 1018 0.63 -23.28 -56.63
CA LEU A 1018 -0.37 -23.78 -55.68
C LEU A 1018 -0.44 -22.93 -54.42
N PHE A 1019 0.73 -22.57 -53.86
CA PHE A 1019 0.81 -21.72 -52.68
C PHE A 1019 0.21 -20.34 -52.92
N SER A 1020 0.57 -19.69 -54.03
CA SER A 1020 0.05 -18.37 -54.38
C SER A 1020 -1.46 -18.40 -54.67
N SER A 1021 -1.94 -19.45 -55.34
CA SER A 1021 -3.37 -19.63 -55.61
C SER A 1021 -4.17 -19.80 -54.32
N ALA A 1022 -3.65 -20.58 -53.36
CA ALA A 1022 -4.28 -20.76 -52.06
C ALA A 1022 -4.31 -19.45 -51.25
N TRP A 1023 -3.21 -18.69 -51.25
CA TRP A 1023 -3.13 -17.40 -50.57
C TRP A 1023 -4.08 -16.35 -51.15
N ILE A 1024 -4.11 -16.22 -52.48
CA ILE A 1024 -5.02 -15.29 -53.17
C ILE A 1024 -6.48 -15.67 -52.88
N ALA A 1025 -6.78 -16.97 -52.81
CA ALA A 1025 -8.11 -17.45 -52.47
C ALA A 1025 -8.50 -17.15 -51.02
N SER A 1026 -7.59 -17.28 -50.05
CA SER A 1026 -7.90 -17.00 -48.63
C SER A 1026 -8.14 -15.52 -48.37
N GLU A 1027 -7.32 -14.64 -48.95
CA GLU A 1027 -7.43 -13.19 -48.70
C GLU A 1027 -8.70 -12.58 -49.33
N TYR A 1028 -9.25 -13.22 -50.38
CA TYR A 1028 -10.53 -12.82 -50.97
C TYR A 1028 -11.76 -13.24 -50.14
N VAL A 1029 -11.61 -14.16 -49.19
CA VAL A 1029 -12.69 -14.62 -48.30
C VAL A 1029 -12.84 -13.68 -47.10
N ASP A 1030 -11.75 -13.15 -46.55
CA ASP A 1030 -11.76 -12.35 -45.30
C ASP A 1030 -12.28 -10.89 -45.48
N VAL A 1031 -12.27 -10.34 -46.69
CA VAL A 1031 -12.57 -8.90 -46.92
C VAL A 1031 -14.07 -8.55 -46.85
N VAL A 1032 -14.98 -9.53 -46.83
CA VAL A 1032 -16.44 -9.26 -46.81
C VAL A 1032 -17.06 -9.32 -45.40
N GLU A 1033 -16.39 -9.91 -44.41
CA GLU A 1033 -16.88 -9.92 -43.01
C GLU A 1033 -16.67 -8.60 -42.26
N LEU A 1034 -15.90 -7.66 -42.82
CA LEU A 1034 -15.59 -6.37 -42.21
C LEU A 1034 -16.55 -5.22 -42.56
N SER A 1035 -17.58 -5.43 -43.40
CA SER A 1035 -18.52 -4.36 -43.78
C SER A 1035 -19.85 -4.38 -43.02
N THR A 1036 -20.04 -5.25 -42.02
CA THR A 1036 -21.26 -5.29 -41.19
C THR A 1036 -21.12 -4.65 -39.80
N ASP A 1037 -19.93 -4.22 -39.39
CA ASP A 1037 -19.70 -3.61 -38.06
C ASP A 1037 -19.62 -2.07 -38.06
N THR A 1038 -19.73 -1.42 -39.21
CA THR A 1038 -19.75 0.05 -39.32
C THR A 1038 -21.17 0.59 -39.29
N GLU A 1039 -21.86 0.51 -38.14
CA GLU A 1039 -22.93 1.47 -37.79
C GLU A 1039 -23.35 1.51 -36.30
N LEU A 1040 -22.53 1.02 -35.35
CA LEU A 1040 -22.93 0.92 -33.93
C LEU A 1040 -22.11 1.76 -32.93
N SER A 1041 -21.29 2.71 -33.39
CA SER A 1041 -20.41 3.51 -32.52
C SER A 1041 -20.70 5.01 -32.45
N LEU A 1042 -21.87 5.48 -32.92
CA LEU A 1042 -22.28 6.90 -32.84
C LEU A 1042 -23.56 7.13 -32.02
N LEU A 1043 -23.59 6.62 -30.78
CA LEU A 1043 -24.55 7.05 -29.75
C LEU A 1043 -23.82 7.24 -28.41
N LYS A 1044 -23.01 8.30 -28.33
CA LYS A 1044 -22.66 8.95 -27.06
C LYS A 1044 -23.88 9.78 -26.65
N ILE A 1045 -24.78 9.20 -25.86
CA ILE A 1045 -25.81 9.98 -25.15
C ILE A 1045 -25.21 10.44 -23.83
N GLU A 1046 -24.99 11.74 -23.78
CA GLU A 1046 -24.69 12.54 -22.59
C GLU A 1046 -25.90 12.44 -21.64
N GLN A 1047 -25.68 11.92 -20.43
CA GLN A 1047 -26.74 11.78 -19.43
C GLN A 1047 -27.07 13.16 -18.84
N SER A 1048 -28.11 13.77 -19.39
CA SER A 1048 -28.83 14.89 -18.79
C SER A 1048 -30.33 14.55 -18.71
N ASP A 1049 -30.80 14.43 -17.49
CA ASP A 1049 -32.19 14.56 -16.99
C ASP A 1049 -33.37 13.73 -17.56
N LYS A 1050 -34.09 13.17 -16.57
CA LYS A 1050 -35.51 12.72 -16.53
C LYS A 1050 -36.36 12.86 -17.81
N LYS A 1051 -36.77 11.73 -18.40
CA LYS A 1051 -38.17 11.22 -18.54
C LYS A 1051 -38.28 10.22 -19.71
N ARG A 1052 -39.12 9.20 -19.50
CA ARG A 1052 -39.83 8.31 -20.46
C ARG A 1052 -39.29 8.25 -21.90
N ILE A 1053 -38.84 7.06 -22.32
CA ILE A 1053 -38.85 6.68 -23.75
C ILE A 1053 -39.37 5.24 -23.90
N GLU A 1054 -40.30 5.12 -24.84
CA GLU A 1054 -41.07 3.94 -25.24
C GLU A 1054 -40.24 2.89 -25.98
N VAL A 1055 -40.70 1.65 -25.89
CA VAL A 1055 -40.18 0.47 -26.58
C VAL A 1055 -40.51 0.54 -28.07
N MET A 1056 -39.50 0.73 -28.94
CA MET A 1056 -39.62 0.49 -30.38
C MET A 1056 -39.17 -0.93 -30.75
N ARG A 1057 -40.07 -1.65 -31.43
CA ARG A 1057 -39.87 -2.95 -32.08
C ARG A 1057 -38.79 -2.86 -33.17
N LEU A 1058 -37.74 -3.68 -33.07
CA LEU A 1058 -36.79 -3.93 -34.16
C LEU A 1058 -37.31 -5.05 -35.07
N ARG A 1059 -37.39 -4.73 -36.37
CA ARG A 1059 -37.70 -5.62 -37.49
C ARG A 1059 -36.59 -6.63 -37.71
N THR A 1060 -36.98 -7.87 -37.94
CA THR A 1060 -36.18 -8.99 -38.44
C THR A 1060 -35.57 -8.63 -39.81
N ILE A 1061 -34.23 -8.66 -39.92
CA ILE A 1061 -33.51 -8.64 -41.20
C ILE A 1061 -33.29 -10.09 -41.61
N MET A 1062 -33.85 -10.50 -42.75
CA MET A 1062 -33.61 -11.81 -43.36
C MET A 1062 -32.23 -11.85 -44.01
N VAL A 1063 -31.45 -12.87 -43.67
CA VAL A 1063 -30.19 -13.24 -44.34
C VAL A 1063 -30.53 -14.02 -45.62
N PRO A 1064 -30.03 -13.65 -46.81
CA PRO A 1064 -30.28 -14.41 -48.04
C PRO A 1064 -29.30 -15.58 -48.17
N SER A 1065 -29.81 -16.80 -48.23
CA SER A 1065 -29.06 -18.02 -48.54
C SER A 1065 -28.99 -18.24 -50.06
N ASN A 1066 -27.95 -17.75 -50.73
CA ASN A 1066 -27.66 -18.12 -52.12
C ASN A 1066 -26.23 -18.67 -52.25
N THR A 1067 -26.12 -19.99 -52.41
CA THR A 1067 -24.88 -20.76 -52.64
C THR A 1067 -24.24 -20.50 -54.01
N HIS A 1068 -24.85 -19.69 -54.88
CA HIS A 1068 -24.38 -19.43 -56.25
C HIS A 1068 -23.20 -18.44 -56.32
N ASP A 1069 -22.84 -17.78 -55.22
CA ASP A 1069 -21.83 -16.72 -55.19
C ASP A 1069 -20.40 -17.26 -54.91
N TRP A 1070 -20.26 -18.42 -54.26
CA TRP A 1070 -18.94 -18.96 -53.89
C TRP A 1070 -18.14 -19.48 -55.11
N THR A 1071 -18.80 -20.19 -56.03
CA THR A 1071 -18.15 -20.73 -57.23
C THR A 1071 -17.65 -19.63 -58.17
N THR A 1072 -18.39 -18.53 -58.29
CA THR A 1072 -17.97 -17.36 -59.08
C THR A 1072 -16.80 -16.61 -58.43
N ARG A 1073 -16.68 -16.64 -57.10
CA ARG A 1073 -15.58 -15.99 -56.35
C ARG A 1073 -14.28 -16.79 -56.42
N VAL A 1074 -14.33 -18.11 -56.18
CA VAL A 1074 -13.16 -18.99 -56.33
C VAL A 1074 -12.67 -19.01 -57.78
N GLY A 1075 -13.60 -19.01 -58.75
CA GLY A 1075 -13.27 -18.92 -60.16
C GLY A 1075 -12.50 -17.64 -60.53
N ARG A 1076 -12.84 -16.49 -59.93
CA ARG A 1076 -12.12 -15.22 -60.15
C ARG A 1076 -10.74 -15.20 -59.50
N GLY A 1077 -10.58 -15.76 -58.30
CA GLY A 1077 -9.28 -15.87 -57.64
C GLY A 1077 -8.30 -16.77 -58.41
N LEU A 1078 -8.77 -17.91 -58.90
CA LEU A 1078 -7.98 -18.81 -59.75
C LEU A 1078 -7.62 -18.18 -61.10
N ALA A 1079 -8.55 -17.47 -61.74
CA ALA A 1079 -8.27 -16.76 -62.99
C ALA A 1079 -7.18 -15.68 -62.81
N MET A 1080 -7.16 -14.98 -61.67
CA MET A 1080 -6.06 -14.07 -61.33
C MET A 1080 -4.74 -14.82 -61.14
N ALA A 1081 -4.72 -15.91 -60.36
CA ALA A 1081 -3.49 -16.67 -60.12
C ALA A 1081 -2.86 -17.21 -61.41
N PHE A 1082 -3.68 -17.79 -62.31
CA PHE A 1082 -3.21 -18.23 -63.63
C PHE A 1082 -2.59 -17.09 -64.46
N ARG A 1083 -3.20 -15.91 -64.44
CA ARG A 1083 -2.70 -14.74 -65.18
C ARG A 1083 -1.30 -14.31 -64.73
N TYR A 1084 -1.05 -14.24 -63.43
CA TYR A 1084 0.23 -13.76 -62.91
C TYR A 1084 1.33 -14.84 -62.93
N HIS A 1085 0.98 -16.12 -63.09
CA HIS A 1085 1.92 -17.22 -63.18
C HIS A 1085 2.35 -17.58 -64.61
N VAL A 1086 1.56 -17.23 -65.63
CA VAL A 1086 1.84 -17.53 -67.05
C VAL A 1086 1.92 -16.23 -67.86
N PRO A 1087 3.04 -15.48 -67.80
CA PRO A 1087 3.17 -14.15 -68.41
C PRO A 1087 3.16 -14.15 -69.95
N ILE A 1088 3.26 -15.32 -70.59
CA ILE A 1088 3.38 -15.47 -72.05
C ILE A 1088 2.01 -15.38 -72.76
N LEU A 1089 0.91 -15.62 -72.04
CA LEU A 1089 -0.45 -15.48 -72.56
C LEU A 1089 -0.85 -14.01 -72.46
N GLY A 1090 -0.56 -13.21 -73.49
CA GLY A 1090 -0.92 -11.79 -73.60
C GLY A 1090 -2.43 -11.54 -73.69
N TRP A 1091 -3.19 -11.92 -72.67
CA TRP A 1091 -4.62 -11.64 -72.56
C TRP A 1091 -4.86 -10.20 -72.13
N ASP A 1092 -5.62 -9.46 -72.95
CA ASP A 1092 -6.05 -8.10 -72.65
C ASP A 1092 -6.96 -8.04 -71.41
N PRO A 1093 -6.90 -6.95 -70.63
CA PRO A 1093 -7.51 -6.88 -69.31
C PRO A 1093 -9.05 -6.83 -69.39
N TRP A 1094 -9.73 -7.70 -68.66
CA TRP A 1094 -11.06 -7.35 -68.15
C TRP A 1094 -10.90 -6.20 -67.15
N PRO A 1095 -11.47 -5.01 -67.39
CA PRO A 1095 -11.21 -3.81 -66.58
C PRO A 1095 -11.77 -3.88 -65.14
N TYR A 1096 -12.45 -4.97 -64.76
CA TYR A 1096 -13.14 -5.10 -63.49
C TYR A 1096 -12.37 -5.88 -62.40
N LEU A 1097 -11.12 -6.30 -62.66
CA LEU A 1097 -10.31 -7.10 -61.74
C LEU A 1097 -9.00 -6.36 -61.38
N ALA A 1098 -9.11 -5.18 -60.78
CA ALA A 1098 -7.98 -4.50 -60.14
C ALA A 1098 -7.81 -4.98 -58.68
N PRO A 1099 -6.60 -5.34 -58.23
CA PRO A 1099 -6.38 -5.75 -56.83
C PRO A 1099 -6.72 -4.59 -55.90
N ARG A 1100 -7.60 -4.83 -54.91
CA ARG A 1100 -7.95 -3.86 -53.88
C ARG A 1100 -6.93 -3.93 -52.75
N GLY A 1101 -5.90 -3.09 -52.81
CA GLY A 1101 -4.91 -2.93 -51.75
C GLY A 1101 -3.47 -2.99 -52.24
N VAL A 1102 -2.63 -2.14 -51.65
CA VAL A 1102 -1.21 -2.00 -52.02
C VAL A 1102 -0.43 -3.30 -51.77
N MET A 1103 -0.73 -4.02 -50.68
CA MET A 1103 -0.10 -5.31 -50.35
C MET A 1103 -0.40 -6.39 -51.39
N MET A 1104 -1.67 -6.57 -51.76
CA MET A 1104 -2.06 -7.55 -52.79
C MET A 1104 -1.46 -7.18 -54.15
N TRP A 1105 -1.44 -5.89 -54.51
CA TRP A 1105 -0.78 -5.44 -55.74
C TRP A 1105 0.73 -5.75 -55.72
N ALA A 1106 1.43 -5.45 -54.62
CA ALA A 1106 2.86 -5.74 -54.49
C ALA A 1106 3.16 -7.24 -54.54
N TYR A 1107 2.34 -8.08 -53.89
CA TYR A 1107 2.46 -9.53 -53.92
C TYR A 1107 2.26 -10.10 -55.34
N LEU A 1108 1.23 -9.66 -56.05
CA LEU A 1108 0.97 -10.13 -57.42
C LEU A 1108 2.09 -9.73 -58.39
N ASN A 1109 2.68 -8.54 -58.23
CA ASN A 1109 3.86 -8.15 -59.00
C ASN A 1109 5.10 -8.97 -58.63
N PHE A 1110 5.33 -9.26 -57.34
CA PHE A 1110 6.42 -10.13 -56.91
C PHE A 1110 6.30 -11.54 -57.51
N VAL A 1111 5.09 -12.10 -57.48
CA VAL A 1111 4.76 -13.37 -58.11
C VAL A 1111 5.05 -13.35 -59.62
N ALA A 1112 4.68 -12.27 -60.31
CA ALA A 1112 4.95 -12.11 -61.73
C ALA A 1112 6.46 -12.05 -62.03
N VAL A 1113 7.22 -11.30 -61.23
CA VAL A 1113 8.69 -11.19 -61.37
C VAL A 1113 9.36 -12.55 -61.17
N ILE A 1114 8.96 -13.32 -60.16
CA ILE A 1114 9.49 -14.67 -59.94
C ILE A 1114 9.24 -15.56 -61.17
N HIS A 1115 8.01 -15.54 -61.71
CA HIS A 1115 7.71 -16.36 -62.89
C HIS A 1115 8.42 -15.86 -64.15
N TRP A 1116 8.63 -14.55 -64.29
CA TRP A 1116 9.47 -13.97 -65.35
C TRP A 1116 10.92 -14.45 -65.30
N ILE A 1117 11.44 -14.80 -64.12
CA ILE A 1117 12.78 -15.39 -63.96
C ILE A 1117 12.74 -16.90 -64.20
N LEU A 1118 11.73 -17.59 -63.67
CA LEU A 1118 11.62 -19.06 -63.74
C LEU A 1118 11.29 -19.56 -65.14
N TRP A 1119 10.47 -18.85 -65.92
CA TRP A 1119 10.11 -19.25 -67.28
C TRP A 1119 11.31 -19.34 -68.22
N PRO A 1120 12.21 -18.33 -68.32
CA PRO A 1120 13.45 -18.45 -69.08
C PRO A 1120 14.36 -19.58 -68.58
N LEU A 1121 14.46 -19.81 -67.27
CA LEU A 1121 15.25 -20.91 -66.71
C LEU A 1121 14.67 -22.29 -67.10
N LEU A 1122 13.34 -22.41 -67.07
CA LEU A 1122 12.65 -23.61 -67.52
C LEU A 1122 12.85 -23.80 -69.03
N LEU A 1123 12.65 -22.75 -69.84
CA LEU A 1123 12.76 -22.80 -71.30
C LEU A 1123 14.19 -23.12 -71.76
N THR A 1124 15.19 -22.48 -71.15
CA THR A 1124 16.61 -22.75 -71.45
C THR A 1124 16.98 -24.18 -71.08
N SER A 1125 16.50 -24.69 -69.94
CA SER A 1125 16.70 -26.10 -69.61
C SER A 1125 16.00 -27.05 -70.59
N LEU A 1126 14.77 -26.74 -71.02
CA LEU A 1126 14.00 -27.55 -71.98
C LEU A 1126 14.65 -27.56 -73.37
N ILE A 1127 15.15 -26.41 -73.83
CA ILE A 1127 15.89 -26.28 -75.09
C ILE A 1127 17.18 -27.12 -75.03
N GLN A 1128 17.90 -27.10 -73.90
CA GLN A 1128 19.08 -27.96 -73.70
C GLN A 1128 18.75 -29.46 -73.74
N THR A 1129 17.56 -29.87 -73.29
CA THR A 1129 17.13 -31.28 -73.36
C THR A 1129 16.67 -31.68 -74.77
N ILE A 1130 16.12 -30.75 -75.54
CA ILE A 1130 15.51 -31.01 -76.86
C ILE A 1130 16.54 -30.94 -77.99
N ILE A 1131 17.57 -30.10 -77.90
CA ILE A 1131 18.62 -30.01 -78.93
C ILE A 1131 19.62 -31.16 -78.70
N PRO A 1132 19.68 -32.19 -79.57
CA PRO A 1132 20.68 -33.23 -79.45
C PRO A 1132 22.07 -32.61 -79.61
N LYS A 1133 22.97 -32.90 -78.66
CA LYS A 1133 24.39 -32.52 -78.76
C LYS A 1133 25.03 -33.26 -79.94
N ASN A 1134 25.03 -32.65 -81.13
CA ASN A 1134 25.86 -33.07 -82.26
C ASN A 1134 27.08 -32.14 -82.38
N SER A 1135 28.11 -32.46 -81.61
CA SER A 1135 29.57 -32.41 -81.87
C SER A 1135 30.31 -32.40 -80.55
#